data_AF-A0A8C5Z6P6-F1
#
_entry.id   AF-A0A8C5Z6P6-F1
#
_cell.length_a   1.000
_cell.length_b   1.000
_cell.length_c   1.000
_cell.angle_alpha   90.00
_cell.angle_beta   90.00
_cell.angle_gamma   90.00
#
_symmetry.space_group_name_H-M   'P 1'
#
loop_
_entity.id
_entity.type
_entity.pdbx_description
1 polymer ?
#
loop_
_entity_poly.entity_id
_entity_poly.type
_entity_poly.pdbx_seq_one_letter_code
_entity_poly.pdbx_strand_id
1 'polypeptide(L)'
;MILLAVLFLCFISSYSASVKGHTTGLSLNNDRLYKLTYSTEVFLDGGKGKLQDVVGYRISSNVDVVLLWRNPDGDDDQLIQIVTDVKVENVNQQRGEKSIFKGKNPPKIIGKANLEALQRPVLLHLIRGKVKEFYSYPNEPVAIVNLKRGLASLFQMQLTSGKTDEEDVSGNCKVTYQAHQDKVIKIKALDSCKIERSGFTTQNQVLGVSSKATSVTTYKIEDSFVVAVLAEEIHAFGMNFLQTITGTIVSKQKLELRTTEAGPRLKPGKQVAAVIKAVDSKYTAIPIVGQVFQSECKRCPSLSEHWQSIRKHLEPDNLSNAEAVRNFLAFVQHLRTAKREDILQILKTEKKEVLPQLVDAVTSAQTPASLEAILDFLDFKSDSSIVLQERFLYACGFASHPDEELLRTLISKFKSSFASNDIRETVMIIIGALVKKLCQNEGCKLKAVVEAKKLILGGLEKPEKKEDTMMYLLALKNALLPEGIPLLLKYAEAGEGPISHLATTTLQRYDVPFITDEVKKTLNRIYHQNRKVHEKTVRTTAATVILKNNPSYMEVKNILLSIGELPKEMNKYMLSIIQDILRFEMPASKMVRRVLKEMGTHNYDRFSKSGSSSAYTGYIERSPRAASTYSLDILYSGSGILRRSNLNIFQYIGKSDLHGSQELQLQSGLKANIEVQGGLAIDISGAMEFSLWYRESKTRVKNRVAVVITGDITVDSSFVKAGLETRAESEAGLEFISTVQFSQYPFLVCMQMDRAEAPFRQYETKYERLSTGRGYVSRKRKESLLAGCEFPLHQENSEMCKMVFPPQPEESSSGGWF
;
A
#
# COMPACT_ATOMS: atom_id res chain seq x y z
N MET A 1 3.51 68.19 -57.26
CA MET A 1 3.86 67.03 -58.09
C MET A 1 4.40 65.93 -57.18
N ILE A 2 3.91 64.69 -57.35
CA ILE A 2 4.63 63.40 -57.19
C ILE A 2 5.24 63.13 -55.78
N LEU A 3 4.68 62.33 -54.86
CA LEU A 3 4.20 60.92 -54.88
C LEU A 3 5.34 59.90 -54.59
N LEU A 4 5.02 58.92 -53.72
CA LEU A 4 5.83 57.86 -53.09
C LEU A 4 6.78 58.26 -51.93
N ALA A 5 6.99 57.45 -50.88
CA ALA A 5 6.20 56.36 -50.26
C ALA A 5 6.92 55.83 -48.98
N VAL A 6 6.24 54.93 -48.24
CA VAL A 6 6.80 53.90 -47.32
C VAL A 6 7.03 54.28 -45.83
N LEU A 7 6.04 53.88 -45.02
CA LEU A 7 6.07 53.46 -43.59
C LEU A 7 6.92 54.23 -42.56
N PHE A 8 6.26 54.89 -41.59
CA PHE A 8 6.42 54.65 -40.13
C PHE A 8 5.41 55.46 -39.28
N LEU A 9 4.26 54.86 -38.94
CA LEU A 9 3.25 55.34 -37.97
C LEU A 9 2.50 54.09 -37.45
N CYS A 10 2.30 53.80 -36.16
CA CYS A 10 2.75 54.44 -34.92
C CYS A 10 3.12 53.35 -33.89
N PHE A 11 4.16 53.57 -33.09
CA PHE A 11 4.25 52.98 -31.75
C PHE A 11 3.83 54.04 -30.73
N ILE A 12 2.77 53.78 -29.97
CA ILE A 12 2.75 53.84 -28.49
C ILE A 12 1.40 53.30 -28.00
N SER A 13 1.52 52.44 -27.01
CA SER A 13 0.47 51.68 -26.33
C SER A 13 -0.72 52.48 -25.83
N SER A 14 -1.92 52.10 -26.29
CA SER A 14 -3.08 52.03 -25.40
C SER A 14 -3.11 50.64 -24.76
N TYR A 15 -2.56 50.52 -23.55
CA TYR A 15 -2.77 49.33 -22.71
C TYR A 15 -4.26 49.25 -22.37
N SER A 16 -5.05 48.54 -23.19
CA SER A 16 -6.45 48.29 -22.88
C SER A 16 -6.50 47.49 -21.58
N ALA A 17 -7.23 48.02 -20.58
CA ALA A 17 -7.29 47.42 -19.26
C ALA A 17 -7.71 45.94 -19.36
N SER A 18 -7.04 45.09 -18.59
CA SER A 18 -7.34 43.66 -18.49
C SER A 18 -8.71 43.46 -17.83
N VAL A 19 -9.77 43.55 -18.64
CA VAL A 19 -11.08 43.02 -18.27
C VAL A 19 -10.89 41.53 -18.09
N LYS A 20 -11.16 41.02 -16.87
CA LYS A 20 -11.15 39.59 -16.57
C LYS A 20 -12.16 38.90 -17.49
N GLY A 21 -11.67 38.30 -18.58
CA GLY A 21 -12.50 37.71 -19.62
C GLY A 21 -13.54 36.78 -19.02
N HIS A 22 -14.82 37.12 -19.19
CA HIS A 22 -15.90 36.28 -18.71
C HIS A 22 -15.88 34.96 -19.49
N THR A 23 -15.84 33.85 -18.76
CA THR A 23 -15.83 32.52 -19.35
C THR A 23 -17.20 32.22 -19.95
N THR A 24 -17.23 31.81 -21.21
CA THR A 24 -18.42 31.27 -21.87
C THR A 24 -18.23 29.78 -22.12
N GLY A 25 -19.34 29.03 -22.14
CA GLY A 25 -19.36 27.60 -22.41
C GLY A 25 -20.32 27.23 -23.54
N LEU A 26 -21.02 26.12 -23.38
CA LEU A 26 -22.03 25.65 -24.32
C LEU A 26 -23.23 26.61 -24.39
N SER A 27 -23.48 27.20 -25.56
CA SER A 27 -24.67 28.02 -25.84
C SER A 27 -25.60 27.30 -26.80
N LEU A 28 -26.82 26.99 -26.37
CA LEU A 28 -27.86 26.41 -27.24
C LEU A 28 -28.69 27.50 -27.92
N ASN A 29 -29.15 27.22 -29.14
CA ASN A 29 -30.07 28.09 -29.88
C ASN A 29 -31.50 27.93 -29.35
N ASN A 30 -32.25 29.04 -29.37
CA ASN A 30 -33.66 29.05 -28.99
C ASN A 30 -34.48 28.18 -29.95
N ASP A 31 -35.54 27.55 -29.44
CA ASP A 31 -36.52 26.78 -30.21
C ASP A 31 -35.89 25.67 -31.11
N ARG A 32 -34.74 25.12 -30.68
CA ARG A 32 -34.04 24.00 -31.34
C ARG A 32 -33.96 22.79 -30.41
N LEU A 33 -34.20 21.61 -30.98
CA LEU A 33 -33.95 20.31 -30.39
C LEU A 33 -32.62 19.77 -30.94
N TYR A 34 -31.66 19.49 -30.06
CA TYR A 34 -30.39 18.89 -30.42
C TYR A 34 -30.48 17.38 -30.24
N LYS A 35 -30.30 16.62 -31.33
CA LYS A 35 -30.25 15.15 -31.28
C LYS A 35 -28.81 14.68 -31.29
N LEU A 36 -28.38 14.08 -30.19
CA LEU A 36 -27.03 13.55 -30.00
C LEU A 36 -27.07 12.02 -29.84
N THR A 37 -25.93 11.38 -30.12
CA THR A 37 -25.68 10.01 -29.70
C THR A 37 -24.62 10.00 -28.61
N TYR A 38 -24.95 9.39 -27.48
CA TYR A 38 -24.05 9.15 -26.35
C TYR A 38 -23.63 7.68 -26.30
N SER A 39 -22.42 7.45 -25.84
CA SER A 39 -21.85 6.13 -25.61
C SER A 39 -20.85 6.23 -24.49
N THR A 40 -20.99 5.41 -23.45
CA THR A 40 -19.94 5.16 -22.48
C THR A 40 -19.59 3.69 -22.43
N GLU A 41 -18.30 3.39 -22.34
CA GLU A 41 -17.76 2.04 -22.25
C GLU A 41 -16.68 1.98 -21.18
N VAL A 42 -16.53 0.81 -20.58
CA VAL A 42 -15.48 0.55 -19.60
C VAL A 42 -14.80 -0.77 -19.88
N PHE A 43 -13.48 -0.80 -19.69
CA PHE A 43 -12.59 -1.90 -19.98
C PHE A 43 -11.69 -2.18 -18.78
N LEU A 44 -11.47 -3.46 -18.47
CA LEU A 44 -10.49 -3.93 -17.49
C LEU A 44 -9.42 -4.79 -18.18
N ASP A 45 -8.17 -4.33 -18.17
CA ASP A 45 -7.00 -5.08 -18.64
C ASP A 45 -6.03 -5.41 -17.48
N GLY A 46 -5.36 -6.56 -17.60
CA GLY A 46 -4.27 -7.00 -16.71
C GLY A 46 -2.89 -6.57 -17.22
N GLY A 47 -2.80 -5.39 -17.84
CA GLY A 47 -1.55 -4.77 -18.29
C GLY A 47 -0.86 -5.43 -19.50
N LYS A 48 -1.54 -6.25 -20.29
CA LYS A 48 -0.94 -6.97 -21.44
C LYS A 48 -1.29 -6.39 -22.81
N GLY A 49 -2.13 -5.35 -22.88
CA GLY A 49 -2.36 -4.56 -24.10
C GLY A 49 -3.06 -5.29 -25.25
N LYS A 50 -3.59 -6.50 -25.02
CA LYS A 50 -4.33 -7.27 -26.04
C LYS A 50 -5.84 -7.15 -25.83
N LEU A 51 -6.47 -6.32 -26.66
CA LEU A 51 -7.93 -6.06 -26.69
C LEU A 51 -8.82 -7.31 -26.66
N GLN A 52 -8.35 -8.45 -27.18
CA GLN A 52 -9.09 -9.72 -27.20
C GLN A 52 -9.38 -10.30 -25.81
N ASP A 53 -8.56 -9.96 -24.81
CA ASP A 53 -8.54 -10.59 -23.49
C ASP A 53 -9.13 -9.70 -22.37
N VAL A 54 -9.84 -8.65 -22.76
CA VAL A 54 -10.42 -7.61 -21.89
C VAL A 54 -11.87 -7.95 -21.53
N VAL A 55 -12.31 -7.58 -20.32
CA VAL A 55 -13.72 -7.62 -19.87
C VAL A 55 -14.28 -6.22 -19.68
N GLY A 56 -15.58 -6.05 -19.88
CA GLY A 56 -16.22 -4.73 -19.84
C GLY A 56 -17.64 -4.72 -20.38
N TYR A 57 -18.28 -3.55 -20.36
CA TYR A 57 -19.60 -3.32 -20.95
C TYR A 57 -19.73 -1.90 -21.51
N ARG A 58 -20.67 -1.74 -22.44
CA ARG A 58 -20.98 -0.49 -23.13
C ARG A 58 -22.44 -0.13 -22.90
N ILE A 59 -22.69 1.13 -22.57
CA ILE A 59 -24.01 1.74 -22.45
C ILE A 59 -24.09 2.80 -23.56
N SER A 60 -25.07 2.68 -24.45
CA SER A 60 -25.27 3.58 -25.58
C SER A 60 -26.66 4.19 -25.50
N SER A 61 -26.81 5.45 -25.90
CA SER A 61 -28.13 6.10 -25.91
C SER A 61 -28.25 7.17 -26.98
N ASN A 62 -29.47 7.36 -27.47
CA ASN A 62 -29.82 8.64 -28.07
C ASN A 62 -30.04 9.65 -26.93
N VAL A 63 -29.66 10.90 -27.15
CA VAL A 63 -29.77 11.98 -26.17
C VAL A 63 -30.37 13.20 -26.85
N ASP A 64 -31.54 13.60 -26.36
CA ASP A 64 -32.26 14.78 -26.82
C ASP A 64 -32.00 15.92 -25.83
N VAL A 65 -31.50 17.05 -26.32
CA VAL A 65 -31.18 18.22 -25.50
C VAL A 65 -31.91 19.45 -26.00
N VAL A 66 -32.55 20.15 -25.06
CA VAL A 66 -33.43 21.29 -25.33
C VAL A 66 -33.13 22.43 -24.36
N LEU A 67 -33.10 23.66 -24.85
CA LEU A 67 -33.08 24.86 -24.01
C LEU A 67 -34.51 25.17 -23.53
N LEU A 68 -34.78 25.08 -22.23
CA LEU A 68 -36.11 25.38 -21.67
C LEU A 68 -36.29 26.85 -21.28
N TRP A 69 -35.22 27.49 -20.80
CA TRP A 69 -35.23 28.87 -20.32
C TRP A 69 -33.84 29.49 -20.45
N ARG A 70 -33.81 30.81 -20.67
CA ARG A 70 -32.64 31.67 -20.63
C ARG A 70 -33.00 32.90 -19.81
N ASN A 71 -32.05 33.43 -19.04
CA ASN A 71 -32.25 34.60 -18.23
C ASN A 71 -32.64 35.84 -19.09
N PRO A 72 -33.77 36.51 -18.81
CA PRO A 72 -34.19 37.73 -19.52
C PRO A 72 -33.20 38.89 -19.42
N ASP A 73 -32.34 38.92 -18.39
CA ASP A 73 -31.41 40.02 -18.11
C ASP A 73 -30.15 40.00 -19.00
N GLY A 74 -30.00 38.97 -19.85
CA GLY A 74 -28.95 38.89 -20.89
C GLY A 74 -27.62 38.26 -20.44
N ASP A 75 -27.47 37.88 -19.18
CA ASP A 75 -26.34 37.05 -18.70
C ASP A 75 -26.35 35.65 -19.35
N ASP A 76 -25.18 35.01 -19.47
CA ASP A 76 -25.05 33.58 -19.86
C ASP A 76 -25.55 32.68 -18.74
N ASP A 77 -26.87 32.57 -18.62
CA ASP A 77 -27.60 31.84 -17.60
C ASP A 77 -28.79 31.13 -18.28
N GLN A 78 -28.74 29.79 -18.27
CA GLN A 78 -29.60 28.93 -19.09
C GLN A 78 -29.95 27.62 -18.39
N LEU A 79 -31.18 27.15 -18.62
CA LEU A 79 -31.69 25.87 -18.13
C LEU A 79 -31.90 24.93 -19.32
N ILE A 80 -31.13 23.86 -19.38
CA ILE A 80 -31.28 22.80 -20.39
C ILE A 80 -31.97 21.58 -19.81
N GLN A 81 -32.74 20.90 -20.64
CA GLN A 81 -33.30 19.57 -20.37
C GLN A 81 -32.56 18.53 -21.19
N ILE A 82 -32.24 17.39 -20.57
CA ILE A 82 -31.57 16.26 -21.19
C ILE A 82 -32.49 15.04 -21.04
N VAL A 83 -32.85 14.41 -22.15
CA VAL A 83 -33.64 13.16 -22.21
C VAL A 83 -32.76 12.08 -22.83
N THR A 84 -32.87 10.83 -22.35
CA THR A 84 -32.05 9.72 -22.88
C THR A 84 -32.90 8.51 -23.24
N ASP A 85 -32.57 7.83 -24.35
CA ASP A 85 -33.13 6.53 -24.71
C ASP A 85 -32.01 5.48 -24.79
N VAL A 86 -32.00 4.52 -23.87
CA VAL A 86 -30.79 3.75 -23.50
C VAL A 86 -30.83 2.28 -23.94
N LYS A 87 -29.69 1.83 -24.46
CA LYS A 87 -29.35 0.45 -24.83
C LYS A 87 -28.05 0.03 -24.12
N VAL A 88 -27.83 -1.28 -23.99
CA VAL A 88 -26.64 -1.86 -23.34
C VAL A 88 -26.10 -2.99 -24.21
N GLU A 89 -24.79 -2.98 -24.44
CA GLU A 89 -24.09 -3.81 -25.44
C GLU A 89 -22.78 -4.38 -24.85
N ASN A 90 -22.27 -5.47 -25.44
CA ASN A 90 -20.89 -5.91 -25.17
C ASN A 90 -19.89 -4.95 -25.82
N VAL A 91 -18.78 -4.68 -25.15
CA VAL A 91 -17.61 -4.07 -25.80
C VAL A 91 -16.76 -5.10 -26.55
N ASN A 92 -16.67 -6.33 -26.02
CA ASN A 92 -15.95 -7.41 -26.67
C ASN A 92 -16.86 -8.14 -27.67
N GLN A 93 -16.72 -7.80 -28.95
CA GLN A 93 -17.51 -8.36 -30.06
C GLN A 93 -17.30 -9.88 -30.26
N GLN A 94 -16.22 -10.46 -29.74
CA GLN A 94 -15.92 -11.89 -29.86
C GLN A 94 -16.63 -12.77 -28.82
N ARG A 95 -17.49 -12.21 -27.96
CA ARG A 95 -18.21 -12.97 -26.92
C ARG A 95 -19.19 -14.02 -27.49
N GLY A 96 -19.82 -13.75 -28.63
CA GLY A 96 -20.74 -14.67 -29.31
C GLY A 96 -21.78 -15.30 -28.35
N GLU A 97 -21.88 -16.64 -28.37
CA GLU A 97 -22.74 -17.43 -27.47
C GLU A 97 -22.53 -17.17 -25.97
N LYS A 98 -21.33 -16.72 -25.56
CA LYS A 98 -20.98 -16.48 -24.16
C LYS A 98 -21.35 -15.07 -23.67
N SER A 99 -22.04 -14.26 -24.49
CA SER A 99 -22.50 -12.93 -24.08
C SER A 99 -23.60 -13.02 -23.01
N ILE A 100 -23.43 -12.29 -21.91
CA ILE A 100 -24.42 -12.14 -20.84
C ILE A 100 -25.73 -11.46 -21.29
N PHE A 101 -25.69 -10.73 -22.42
CA PHE A 101 -26.81 -9.97 -22.98
C PHE A 101 -27.57 -10.72 -24.08
N LYS A 102 -27.06 -11.88 -24.57
CA LYS A 102 -27.72 -12.62 -25.66
C LYS A 102 -29.17 -12.98 -25.29
N GLY A 103 -30.11 -12.65 -26.18
CA GLY A 103 -31.54 -12.92 -25.99
C GLY A 103 -32.24 -12.05 -24.93
N LYS A 104 -31.63 -10.95 -24.47
CA LYS A 104 -32.20 -10.05 -23.45
C LYS A 104 -32.38 -8.64 -24.00
N ASN A 105 -33.59 -8.10 -23.83
CA ASN A 105 -33.91 -6.71 -24.16
C ASN A 105 -33.53 -5.79 -22.97
N PRO A 106 -33.33 -4.47 -23.15
CA PRO A 106 -32.93 -3.56 -22.07
C PRO A 106 -33.76 -3.66 -20.78
N PRO A 107 -35.10 -3.82 -20.79
CA PRO A 107 -35.90 -3.99 -19.56
C PRO A 107 -35.57 -5.27 -18.77
N LYS A 108 -35.03 -6.32 -19.41
CA LYS A 108 -34.54 -7.56 -18.76
C LYS A 108 -33.09 -7.45 -18.27
N ILE A 109 -32.33 -6.45 -18.73
CA ILE A 109 -30.93 -6.22 -18.37
C ILE A 109 -30.87 -5.23 -17.19
N ILE A 110 -31.43 -4.04 -17.39
CA ILE A 110 -31.42 -2.93 -16.43
C ILE A 110 -32.50 -3.11 -15.35
N GLY A 111 -33.63 -3.74 -15.71
CA GLY A 111 -34.87 -3.77 -14.92
C GLY A 111 -35.82 -2.63 -15.30
N LYS A 112 -37.14 -2.89 -15.29
CA LYS A 112 -38.16 -1.91 -15.74
C LYS A 112 -38.05 -0.55 -15.05
N ALA A 113 -38.17 -0.52 -13.71
CA ALA A 113 -38.11 0.71 -12.92
C ALA A 113 -36.78 1.48 -13.09
N ASN A 114 -35.65 0.76 -13.22
CA ASN A 114 -34.34 1.36 -13.45
C ASN A 114 -34.22 1.97 -14.85
N LEU A 115 -34.80 1.32 -15.87
CA LEU A 115 -34.82 1.83 -17.24
C LEU A 115 -35.74 3.05 -17.37
N GLU A 116 -36.93 2.98 -16.78
CA GLU A 116 -37.86 4.12 -16.68
C GLU A 116 -37.20 5.31 -15.96
N ALA A 117 -36.52 5.07 -14.83
CA ALA A 117 -35.76 6.10 -14.14
C ALA A 117 -34.64 6.67 -15.02
N LEU A 118 -33.88 5.84 -15.73
CA LEU A 118 -32.79 6.30 -16.60
C LEU A 118 -33.30 7.13 -17.79
N GLN A 119 -34.46 6.77 -18.36
CA GLN A 119 -35.13 7.50 -19.45
C GLN A 119 -35.83 8.79 -18.98
N ARG A 120 -36.08 8.99 -17.68
CA ARG A 120 -36.69 10.23 -17.17
C ARG A 120 -35.76 11.44 -17.41
N PRO A 121 -36.31 12.56 -17.91
CA PRO A 121 -35.54 13.76 -18.14
C PRO A 121 -34.87 14.31 -16.87
N VAL A 122 -33.72 14.96 -17.06
CA VAL A 122 -33.04 15.76 -16.03
C VAL A 122 -32.90 17.20 -16.50
N LEU A 123 -32.79 18.13 -15.55
CA LEU A 123 -32.53 19.53 -15.84
C LEU A 123 -31.15 19.93 -15.32
N LEU A 124 -30.41 20.70 -16.11
CA LEU A 124 -29.11 21.24 -15.75
C LEU A 124 -29.15 22.76 -15.86
N HIS A 125 -28.90 23.44 -14.75
CA HIS A 125 -28.79 24.90 -14.70
C HIS A 125 -27.33 25.28 -14.91
N LEU A 126 -27.05 25.97 -16.02
CA LEU A 126 -25.72 26.40 -16.41
C LEU A 126 -25.61 27.92 -16.33
N ILE A 127 -24.59 28.41 -15.62
CA ILE A 127 -24.20 29.82 -15.59
C ILE A 127 -22.76 29.92 -16.10
N ARG A 128 -22.51 30.72 -17.14
CA ARG A 128 -21.19 30.97 -17.72
C ARG A 128 -20.45 29.68 -18.11
N GLY A 129 -21.21 28.71 -18.63
CA GLY A 129 -20.73 27.36 -19.00
C GLY A 129 -20.51 26.38 -17.83
N LYS A 130 -20.74 26.80 -16.58
CA LYS A 130 -20.53 25.99 -15.36
C LYS A 130 -21.85 25.54 -14.77
N VAL A 131 -21.87 24.36 -14.13
CA VAL A 131 -23.04 23.83 -13.43
C VAL A 131 -23.29 24.67 -12.19
N LYS A 132 -24.49 25.26 -12.11
CA LYS A 132 -24.98 25.94 -10.91
C LYS A 132 -25.81 25.00 -10.02
N GLU A 133 -26.66 24.20 -10.64
CA GLU A 133 -27.57 23.27 -9.95
C GLU A 133 -27.99 22.13 -10.90
N PHE A 134 -28.25 20.95 -10.34
CA PHE A 134 -28.70 19.77 -11.07
C PHE A 134 -30.02 19.25 -10.49
N TYR A 135 -31.01 18.98 -11.35
CA TYR A 135 -32.34 18.55 -10.92
C TYR A 135 -32.71 17.20 -11.53
N SER A 136 -33.14 16.27 -10.67
CA SER A 136 -33.76 15.01 -11.05
C SER A 136 -35.00 14.75 -10.18
N TYR A 137 -35.64 13.61 -10.43
CA TYR A 137 -36.74 13.10 -9.62
C TYR A 137 -36.24 12.49 -8.31
N PRO A 138 -36.96 12.65 -7.19
CA PRO A 138 -36.66 11.96 -5.94
C PRO A 138 -36.91 10.44 -6.06
N ASN A 139 -36.28 9.69 -5.16
CA ASN A 139 -36.38 8.22 -5.05
C ASN A 139 -35.89 7.44 -6.30
N GLU A 140 -35.05 8.03 -7.13
CA GLU A 140 -34.32 7.30 -8.18
C GLU A 140 -33.10 6.55 -7.59
N PRO A 141 -32.78 5.33 -8.04
CA PRO A 141 -31.62 4.58 -7.54
C PRO A 141 -30.29 5.29 -7.82
N VAL A 142 -29.43 5.38 -6.82
CA VAL A 142 -28.18 6.17 -6.86
C VAL A 142 -27.30 5.85 -8.07
N ALA A 143 -27.13 4.57 -8.43
CA ALA A 143 -26.35 4.16 -9.60
C ALA A 143 -26.92 4.71 -10.93
N ILE A 144 -28.25 4.82 -11.05
CA ILE A 144 -28.94 5.38 -12.22
C ILE A 144 -28.77 6.90 -12.27
N VAL A 145 -28.87 7.57 -11.12
CA VAL A 145 -28.62 9.01 -11.00
C VAL A 145 -27.16 9.34 -11.31
N ASN A 146 -26.19 8.50 -10.89
CA ASN A 146 -24.78 8.71 -11.22
C ASN A 146 -24.50 8.63 -12.73
N LEU A 147 -25.15 7.72 -13.48
CA LEU A 147 -25.07 7.70 -14.94
C LEU A 147 -25.59 8.99 -15.57
N LYS A 148 -26.72 9.53 -15.06
CA LYS A 148 -27.25 10.84 -15.47
C LYS A 148 -26.28 11.99 -15.15
N ARG A 149 -25.69 12.01 -13.95
CA ARG A 149 -24.65 12.96 -13.52
C ARG A 149 -23.42 12.91 -14.44
N GLY A 150 -22.97 11.71 -14.83
CA GLY A 150 -21.83 11.51 -15.73
C GLY A 150 -22.06 12.05 -17.14
N LEU A 151 -23.28 11.92 -17.68
CA LEU A 151 -23.68 12.56 -18.94
C LEU A 151 -23.78 14.08 -18.79
N ALA A 152 -24.49 14.57 -17.76
CA ALA A 152 -24.69 16.00 -17.51
C ALA A 152 -23.36 16.75 -17.30
N SER A 153 -22.37 16.10 -16.66
CA SER A 153 -21.03 16.64 -16.43
C SER A 153 -20.26 16.95 -17.72
N LEU A 154 -20.59 16.32 -18.85
CA LEU A 154 -19.96 16.63 -20.14
C LEU A 154 -20.35 18.02 -20.67
N PHE A 155 -21.52 18.55 -20.29
CA PHE A 155 -21.99 19.88 -20.70
C PHE A 155 -21.30 21.02 -19.93
N GLN A 156 -20.56 20.72 -18.86
CA GLN A 156 -19.72 21.68 -18.15
C GLN A 156 -18.39 21.89 -18.87
N MET A 157 -18.21 23.06 -19.49
CA MET A 157 -16.99 23.38 -20.23
C MET A 157 -16.62 24.88 -20.15
N GLN A 158 -15.59 25.25 -20.89
CA GLN A 158 -15.17 26.64 -21.09
C GLN A 158 -14.38 26.74 -22.39
N LEU A 159 -14.64 27.78 -23.19
CA LEU A 159 -14.01 27.94 -24.51
C LEU A 159 -12.59 28.55 -24.44
N THR A 160 -12.21 29.15 -23.32
CA THR A 160 -10.92 29.83 -23.12
C THR A 160 -9.94 29.00 -22.29
N SER A 161 -8.65 29.06 -22.63
CA SER A 161 -7.58 28.45 -21.83
C SER A 161 -7.54 29.04 -20.41
N GLY A 162 -7.31 28.20 -19.40
CA GLY A 162 -7.25 28.65 -18.01
C GLY A 162 -7.19 27.50 -17.00
N LYS A 163 -7.02 27.86 -15.72
CA LYS A 163 -7.13 26.93 -14.59
C LYS A 163 -8.24 27.39 -13.67
N THR A 164 -9.08 26.47 -13.23
CA THR A 164 -10.19 26.73 -12.32
C THR A 164 -10.49 25.47 -11.51
N ASP A 165 -11.08 25.63 -10.33
CA ASP A 165 -11.76 24.54 -9.66
C ASP A 165 -13.16 24.37 -10.30
N GLU A 166 -13.62 23.12 -10.43
CA GLU A 166 -14.98 22.79 -10.91
C GLU A 166 -15.58 21.66 -10.07
N GLU A 167 -16.89 21.70 -9.87
CA GLU A 167 -17.64 20.61 -9.27
C GLU A 167 -18.43 19.86 -10.35
N ASP A 168 -18.21 18.56 -10.46
CA ASP A 168 -18.96 17.65 -11.33
C ASP A 168 -19.11 16.27 -10.68
N VAL A 169 -19.52 15.25 -11.44
CA VAL A 169 -19.67 13.87 -10.94
C VAL A 169 -18.43 13.32 -10.20
N SER A 170 -17.22 13.80 -10.50
CA SER A 170 -15.98 13.37 -9.84
C SER A 170 -15.77 14.01 -8.46
N GLY A 171 -16.52 15.06 -8.11
CA GLY A 171 -16.30 15.92 -6.94
C GLY A 171 -15.82 17.33 -7.34
N ASN A 172 -15.31 18.08 -6.37
CA ASN A 172 -14.69 19.39 -6.60
C ASN A 172 -13.19 19.23 -6.90
N CYS A 173 -12.78 19.48 -8.15
CA CYS A 173 -11.46 19.14 -8.68
C CYS A 173 -10.79 20.34 -9.38
N LYS A 174 -9.45 20.39 -9.38
CA LYS A 174 -8.69 21.32 -10.22
C LYS A 174 -8.71 20.88 -11.68
N VAL A 175 -9.12 21.79 -12.55
CA VAL A 175 -9.24 21.60 -14.00
C VAL A 175 -8.35 22.58 -14.74
N THR A 176 -7.70 22.11 -15.81
CA THR A 176 -6.95 22.93 -16.77
C THR A 176 -7.59 22.83 -18.14
N TYR A 177 -7.96 23.96 -18.73
CA TYR A 177 -8.43 24.08 -20.11
C TYR A 177 -7.30 24.55 -21.03
N GLN A 178 -7.19 23.90 -22.19
CA GLN A 178 -6.30 24.26 -23.28
C GLN A 178 -7.14 24.44 -24.55
N ALA A 179 -7.35 25.68 -24.96
CA ALA A 179 -8.07 26.02 -26.18
C ALA A 179 -7.13 26.03 -27.39
N HIS A 180 -7.58 25.39 -28.47
CA HIS A 180 -6.96 25.36 -29.79
C HIS A 180 -8.00 25.82 -30.84
N GLN A 181 -7.62 25.89 -32.12
CA GLN A 181 -8.51 26.37 -33.19
C GLN A 181 -9.72 25.44 -33.43
N ASP A 182 -9.52 24.12 -33.36
CA ASP A 182 -10.48 23.07 -33.71
C ASP A 182 -11.08 22.34 -32.48
N LYS A 183 -10.55 22.62 -31.28
CA LYS A 183 -10.87 21.88 -30.07
C LYS A 183 -10.50 22.59 -28.78
N VAL A 184 -11.13 22.18 -27.69
CA VAL A 184 -10.70 22.49 -26.31
C VAL A 184 -10.39 21.18 -25.58
N ILE A 185 -9.27 21.13 -24.88
CA ILE A 185 -8.87 20.01 -24.04
C ILE A 185 -9.02 20.39 -22.57
N LYS A 186 -9.88 19.65 -21.86
CA LYS A 186 -10.13 19.75 -20.42
C LYS A 186 -9.36 18.63 -19.72
N ILE A 187 -8.37 18.97 -18.91
CA ILE A 187 -7.55 18.03 -18.13
C ILE A 187 -7.93 18.15 -16.65
N LYS A 188 -8.37 17.06 -16.03
CA LYS A 188 -8.77 17.02 -14.62
C LYS A 188 -7.67 16.39 -13.77
N ALA A 189 -7.21 17.10 -12.74
CA ALA A 189 -6.24 16.59 -11.78
C ALA A 189 -6.96 15.75 -10.72
N LEU A 190 -7.11 14.45 -10.96
CA LEU A 190 -7.91 13.55 -10.12
C LEU A 190 -7.43 13.50 -8.65
N ASP A 191 -6.12 13.61 -8.41
CA ASP A 191 -5.52 13.65 -7.06
C ASP A 191 -5.89 14.91 -6.25
N SER A 192 -6.50 15.91 -6.89
CA SER A 192 -6.99 17.14 -6.24
C SER A 192 -8.48 17.12 -5.92
N CYS A 193 -9.21 16.09 -6.35
CA CYS A 193 -10.67 16.01 -6.21
C CYS A 193 -11.09 15.82 -4.75
N LYS A 194 -11.91 16.74 -4.24
CA LYS A 194 -12.58 16.62 -2.94
C LYS A 194 -13.92 15.91 -3.11
N ILE A 195 -14.02 14.72 -2.54
CA ILE A 195 -15.21 13.87 -2.54
C ILE A 195 -15.05 12.82 -1.42
N GLU A 196 -16.12 12.56 -0.68
CA GLU A 196 -16.12 11.52 0.36
C GLU A 196 -16.07 10.13 -0.30
N ARG A 197 -14.98 9.40 -0.09
CA ARG A 197 -14.79 8.03 -0.58
C ARG A 197 -14.03 7.19 0.43
N SER A 198 -14.35 5.90 0.47
CA SER A 198 -13.55 4.95 1.23
C SER A 198 -12.24 4.62 0.49
N GLY A 199 -11.13 4.55 1.23
CA GLY A 199 -9.86 4.13 0.66
C GLY A 199 -8.65 4.49 1.52
N PHE A 200 -7.58 3.74 1.34
CA PHE A 200 -6.31 3.89 2.05
C PHE A 200 -5.17 3.24 1.27
N THR A 201 -3.95 3.73 1.52
CA THR A 201 -2.69 3.12 1.08
C THR A 201 -1.60 3.49 2.10
N THR A 202 -0.67 2.57 2.36
CA THR A 202 0.40 2.72 3.35
C THR A 202 1.67 3.24 2.71
N GLN A 203 2.31 4.24 3.31
CA GLN A 203 3.52 4.93 2.81
C GLN A 203 4.82 4.08 2.93
N ASN A 204 4.70 2.74 2.90
CA ASN A 204 5.85 1.82 2.88
C ASN A 204 6.17 1.40 1.44
N GLN A 205 7.38 1.77 0.99
CA GLN A 205 7.74 1.66 -0.42
C GLN A 205 7.96 0.22 -0.91
N VAL A 206 8.69 -0.58 -0.13
CA VAL A 206 9.01 -1.97 -0.46
C VAL A 206 7.76 -2.79 -0.68
N LEU A 207 6.78 -2.53 0.16
CA LEU A 207 5.54 -3.25 0.15
C LEU A 207 4.70 -2.90 -1.10
N GLY A 208 5.01 -1.83 -1.85
CA GLY A 208 4.01 -0.92 -2.44
C GLY A 208 3.01 -1.33 -3.54
N VAL A 209 2.07 -0.43 -3.84
CA VAL A 209 1.14 -0.36 -4.99
C VAL A 209 1.24 1.04 -5.61
N SER A 210 1.94 1.16 -6.73
CA SER A 210 1.90 2.39 -7.53
C SER A 210 0.51 2.57 -8.14
N SER A 211 -0.05 3.78 -8.09
CA SER A 211 -1.24 4.16 -8.85
C SER A 211 -0.95 5.35 -9.79
N LYS A 212 -1.68 5.43 -10.90
CA LYS A 212 -1.68 6.57 -11.82
C LYS A 212 -3.09 6.78 -12.39
N ALA A 213 -3.63 7.96 -12.16
CA ALA A 213 -4.95 8.36 -12.64
C ALA A 213 -4.85 9.52 -13.64
N THR A 214 -5.58 9.46 -14.75
CA THR A 214 -5.67 10.56 -15.73
C THR A 214 -7.09 10.68 -16.27
N SER A 215 -7.67 11.89 -16.26
CA SER A 215 -8.95 12.20 -16.92
C SER A 215 -8.74 13.36 -17.90
N VAL A 216 -9.06 13.11 -19.17
CA VAL A 216 -8.94 14.07 -20.27
C VAL A 216 -10.23 14.07 -21.06
N THR A 217 -10.83 15.25 -21.25
CA THR A 217 -12.03 15.45 -22.08
C THR A 217 -11.72 16.42 -23.22
N THR A 218 -11.89 15.97 -24.47
CA THR A 218 -11.67 16.76 -25.68
C THR A 218 -13.01 17.15 -26.29
N TYR A 219 -13.24 18.46 -26.40
CA TYR A 219 -14.39 19.07 -27.06
C TYR A 219 -13.97 19.44 -28.48
N LYS A 220 -14.57 18.85 -29.51
CA LYS A 220 -14.36 19.25 -30.91
C LYS A 220 -15.28 20.43 -31.26
N ILE A 221 -14.72 21.43 -31.92
CA ILE A 221 -15.42 22.68 -32.27
C ILE A 221 -15.40 22.86 -33.78
N GLU A 222 -16.58 23.03 -34.36
CA GLU A 222 -16.79 23.41 -35.78
C GLU A 222 -17.71 24.64 -35.79
N ASP A 223 -17.37 25.66 -36.58
CA ASP A 223 -18.10 26.93 -36.66
C ASP A 223 -18.46 27.58 -35.30
N SER A 224 -17.54 27.48 -34.34
CA SER A 224 -17.70 27.92 -32.93
C SER A 224 -18.70 27.13 -32.08
N PHE A 225 -19.27 26.04 -32.59
CA PHE A 225 -20.15 25.12 -31.86
C PHE A 225 -19.46 23.80 -31.50
N VAL A 226 -19.81 23.22 -30.36
CA VAL A 226 -19.30 21.89 -29.96
C VAL A 226 -20.07 20.80 -30.71
N VAL A 227 -19.40 20.10 -31.61
CA VAL A 227 -20.00 19.00 -32.40
C VAL A 227 -19.80 17.62 -31.75
N ALA A 228 -18.73 17.45 -30.97
CA ALA A 228 -18.46 16.19 -30.27
C ALA A 228 -17.66 16.39 -28.97
N VAL A 229 -17.90 15.51 -28.00
CA VAL A 229 -17.14 15.43 -26.74
C VAL A 229 -16.61 14.01 -26.58
N LEU A 230 -15.30 13.89 -26.35
CA LEU A 230 -14.58 12.63 -26.16
C LEU A 230 -13.85 12.67 -24.82
N ALA A 231 -14.35 11.94 -23.81
CA ALA A 231 -13.65 11.78 -22.54
C ALA A 231 -12.98 10.41 -22.45
N GLU A 232 -11.76 10.40 -21.93
CA GLU A 232 -11.03 9.19 -21.58
C GLU A 232 -10.47 9.33 -20.15
N GLU A 233 -10.82 8.37 -19.31
CA GLU A 233 -10.35 8.26 -17.93
C GLU A 233 -9.63 6.93 -17.76
N ILE A 234 -8.40 6.97 -17.26
CA ILE A 234 -7.53 5.81 -17.06
C ILE A 234 -7.09 5.77 -15.60
N HIS A 235 -7.30 4.62 -14.95
CA HIS A 235 -6.72 4.30 -13.64
C HIS A 235 -5.87 3.06 -13.78
N ALA A 236 -4.55 3.21 -13.67
CA ALA A 236 -3.60 2.10 -13.69
C ALA A 236 -3.00 1.89 -12.29
N PHE A 237 -2.84 0.63 -11.88
CA PHE A 237 -2.11 0.28 -10.68
C PHE A 237 -1.16 -0.89 -10.91
N GLY A 238 -0.14 -1.00 -10.06
CA GLY A 238 0.79 -2.12 -10.05
C GLY A 238 1.44 -2.32 -8.71
N MET A 239 1.53 -3.57 -8.24
CA MET A 239 2.29 -3.88 -7.04
C MET A 239 3.79 -3.72 -7.31
N ASN A 240 4.49 -3.04 -6.41
CA ASN A 240 5.90 -2.68 -6.55
C ASN A 240 6.81 -3.87 -6.26
N PHE A 241 6.42 -4.70 -5.28
CA PHE A 241 7.07 -5.97 -5.01
C PHE A 241 6.91 -6.97 -6.17
N LEU A 242 5.68 -7.12 -6.70
CA LEU A 242 5.39 -8.11 -7.74
C LEU A 242 4.62 -7.50 -8.93
N GLN A 243 5.36 -6.96 -9.90
CA GLN A 243 4.79 -6.28 -11.08
C GLN A 243 3.96 -7.16 -12.03
N THR A 244 3.88 -8.49 -11.82
CA THR A 244 2.89 -9.31 -12.53
C THR A 244 1.46 -9.07 -12.01
N ILE A 245 1.29 -8.43 -10.86
CA ILE A 245 0.02 -7.97 -10.31
C ILE A 245 -0.14 -6.49 -10.69
N THR A 246 -0.75 -6.28 -11.84
CA THR A 246 -1.08 -4.98 -12.41
C THR A 246 -2.49 -4.99 -12.96
N GLY A 247 -3.11 -3.83 -12.99
CA GLY A 247 -4.45 -3.64 -13.52
C GLY A 247 -4.61 -2.27 -14.15
N THR A 248 -5.52 -2.17 -15.12
CA THR A 248 -5.88 -0.89 -15.71
C THR A 248 -7.38 -0.85 -16.00
N ILE A 249 -8.04 0.17 -15.46
CA ILE A 249 -9.40 0.58 -15.80
C ILE A 249 -9.28 1.65 -16.88
N VAL A 250 -9.98 1.47 -18.00
CA VAL A 250 -10.17 2.52 -19.01
C VAL A 250 -11.66 2.75 -19.17
N SER A 251 -12.14 3.95 -18.83
CA SER A 251 -13.51 4.38 -19.10
C SER A 251 -13.48 5.45 -20.19
N LYS A 252 -14.35 5.29 -21.18
CA LYS A 252 -14.51 6.26 -22.28
C LYS A 252 -15.93 6.77 -22.32
N GLN A 253 -16.09 8.05 -22.67
CA GLN A 253 -17.36 8.66 -23.01
C GLN A 253 -17.24 9.33 -24.37
N LYS A 254 -18.28 9.19 -25.19
CA LYS A 254 -18.38 9.77 -26.52
C LYS A 254 -19.78 10.33 -26.69
N LEU A 255 -19.87 11.64 -26.94
CA LEU A 255 -21.10 12.36 -27.25
C LEU A 255 -20.92 13.03 -28.61
N GLU A 256 -21.80 12.78 -29.58
CA GLU A 256 -21.74 13.37 -30.93
C GLU A 256 -23.09 13.98 -31.30
N LEU A 257 -23.10 15.21 -31.79
CA LEU A 257 -24.26 15.83 -32.42
C LEU A 257 -24.57 15.14 -33.76
N ARG A 258 -25.83 14.80 -34.01
CA ARG A 258 -26.29 14.20 -35.28
C ARG A 258 -27.03 15.20 -36.15
N THR A 259 -27.98 15.92 -35.57
CA THR A 259 -28.83 16.90 -36.27
C THR A 259 -29.47 17.86 -35.27
N THR A 260 -30.06 18.94 -35.79
CA THR A 260 -30.89 19.87 -35.01
C THR A 260 -32.25 20.05 -35.65
N GLU A 261 -33.31 19.84 -34.87
CA GLU A 261 -34.71 19.92 -35.26
C GLU A 261 -35.41 21.12 -34.61
N ALA A 262 -36.68 21.38 -34.95
CA ALA A 262 -37.49 22.37 -34.26
C ALA A 262 -37.80 21.87 -32.83
N GLY A 263 -37.44 22.67 -31.83
CA GLY A 263 -37.67 22.38 -30.41
C GLY A 263 -38.93 23.05 -29.86
N PRO A 264 -39.31 22.75 -28.61
CA PRO A 264 -40.37 23.48 -27.92
C PRO A 264 -39.95 24.94 -27.65
N ARG A 265 -40.95 25.83 -27.56
CA ARG A 265 -40.72 27.25 -27.24
C ARG A 265 -40.20 27.43 -25.82
N LEU A 266 -39.31 28.42 -25.65
CA LEU A 266 -38.83 28.86 -24.33
C LEU A 266 -39.99 29.15 -23.35
N LYS A 267 -39.82 28.73 -22.10
CA LYS A 267 -40.76 28.98 -21.01
C LYS A 267 -40.53 30.39 -20.43
N PRO A 268 -41.57 31.23 -20.30
CA PRO A 268 -41.43 32.55 -19.69
C PRO A 268 -41.26 32.44 -18.18
N GLY A 269 -40.35 33.23 -17.60
CA GLY A 269 -40.16 33.33 -16.16
C GLY A 269 -38.98 34.23 -15.79
N LYS A 270 -39.09 34.96 -14.66
CA LYS A 270 -37.98 35.79 -14.13
C LYS A 270 -36.95 35.00 -13.31
N GLN A 271 -37.34 33.84 -12.78
CA GLN A 271 -36.47 33.01 -11.94
C GLN A 271 -36.56 31.55 -12.39
N VAL A 272 -35.39 30.90 -12.53
CA VAL A 272 -35.28 29.50 -12.95
C VAL A 272 -36.10 28.54 -12.07
N ALA A 273 -36.16 28.80 -10.76
CA ALA A 273 -36.91 27.98 -9.79
C ALA A 273 -38.43 27.96 -10.05
N ALA A 274 -39.00 29.06 -10.56
CA ALA A 274 -40.41 29.12 -10.95
C ALA A 274 -40.66 28.31 -12.23
N VAL A 275 -39.73 28.37 -13.20
CA VAL A 275 -39.80 27.58 -14.43
C VAL A 275 -39.71 26.08 -14.14
N ILE A 276 -38.78 25.66 -13.28
CA ILE A 276 -38.63 24.24 -12.90
C ILE A 276 -39.93 23.69 -12.28
N LYS A 277 -40.53 24.42 -11.33
CA LYS A 277 -41.82 24.05 -10.73
C LYS A 277 -42.97 24.00 -11.76
N ALA A 278 -42.92 24.83 -12.79
CA ALA A 278 -43.90 24.85 -13.88
C ALA A 278 -43.66 23.78 -14.96
N VAL A 279 -42.45 23.18 -15.03
CA VAL A 279 -42.14 22.04 -15.88
C VAL A 279 -42.61 20.74 -15.21
N ASP A 280 -42.20 20.49 -13.97
CA ASP A 280 -42.75 19.45 -13.09
C ASP A 280 -42.41 19.79 -11.63
N SER A 281 -43.43 19.90 -10.77
CA SER A 281 -43.24 20.20 -9.35
C SER A 281 -42.51 19.10 -8.56
N LYS A 282 -42.30 17.91 -9.17
CA LYS A 282 -41.53 16.80 -8.59
C LYS A 282 -40.02 16.94 -8.75
N TYR A 283 -39.51 17.88 -9.55
CA TYR A 283 -38.07 18.11 -9.65
C TYR A 283 -37.51 18.64 -8.34
N THR A 284 -36.43 18.00 -7.87
CA THR A 284 -35.67 18.42 -6.69
C THR A 284 -34.23 18.69 -7.07
N ALA A 285 -33.65 19.77 -6.52
CA ALA A 285 -32.22 20.02 -6.60
C ALA A 285 -31.48 18.90 -5.86
N ILE A 286 -30.50 18.28 -6.52
CA ILE A 286 -29.66 17.22 -5.97
C ILE A 286 -28.21 17.44 -6.41
N PRO A 287 -27.20 17.08 -5.59
CA PRO A 287 -25.80 17.31 -5.95
C PRO A 287 -25.44 16.67 -7.30
N ILE A 288 -24.68 17.38 -8.13
CA ILE A 288 -24.10 16.85 -9.37
C ILE A 288 -23.00 15.80 -9.10
N VAL A 289 -22.37 15.89 -7.92
CA VAL A 289 -21.35 14.95 -7.44
C VAL A 289 -21.90 13.53 -7.34
N GLY A 290 -21.14 12.55 -7.84
CA GLY A 290 -21.52 11.14 -7.76
C GLY A 290 -21.55 10.65 -6.31
N GLN A 291 -22.55 9.81 -6.00
CA GLN A 291 -22.76 9.31 -4.63
C GLN A 291 -22.45 7.82 -4.54
N VAL A 292 -21.89 7.40 -3.39
CA VAL A 292 -21.63 5.99 -3.10
C VAL A 292 -22.93 5.20 -3.03
N PHE A 293 -22.95 4.02 -3.62
CA PHE A 293 -24.00 3.02 -3.43
C PHE A 293 -23.39 1.67 -3.01
N GLN A 294 -24.17 0.91 -2.24
CA GLN A 294 -23.85 -0.47 -1.87
C GLN A 294 -24.54 -1.45 -2.83
N SER A 295 -23.83 -2.50 -3.24
CA SER A 295 -24.40 -3.56 -4.08
C SER A 295 -25.24 -4.50 -3.19
N GLU A 296 -26.57 -4.45 -3.30
CA GLU A 296 -27.48 -5.33 -2.54
C GLU A 296 -27.21 -6.82 -2.85
N CYS A 297 -26.52 -7.54 -1.97
CA CYS A 297 -26.28 -8.96 -2.17
C CYS A 297 -27.45 -9.83 -1.67
N LYS A 298 -28.41 -10.07 -2.56
CA LYS A 298 -29.67 -10.79 -2.26
C LYS A 298 -29.54 -12.28 -1.88
N ARG A 299 -28.31 -12.83 -1.91
CA ARG A 299 -27.99 -14.24 -1.57
C ARG A 299 -26.54 -14.40 -1.01
N CYS A 300 -25.97 -13.37 -0.39
CA CYS A 300 -24.70 -13.56 0.30
C CYS A 300 -24.92 -14.32 1.62
N PRO A 301 -24.00 -15.21 2.02
CA PRO A 301 -24.04 -15.79 3.36
C PRO A 301 -23.84 -14.70 4.43
N SER A 302 -24.40 -14.93 5.61
CA SER A 302 -24.09 -14.15 6.81
C SER A 302 -22.61 -14.28 7.20
N LEU A 303 -22.12 -13.36 8.04
CA LEU A 303 -20.74 -13.42 8.54
C LEU A 303 -20.46 -14.76 9.25
N SER A 304 -21.43 -15.26 10.02
CA SER A 304 -21.37 -16.54 10.74
C SER A 304 -21.33 -17.74 9.79
N GLU A 305 -22.12 -17.75 8.72
CA GLU A 305 -22.09 -18.81 7.70
C GLU A 305 -20.78 -18.82 6.92
N HIS A 306 -20.24 -17.64 6.57
CA HIS A 306 -18.93 -17.54 5.93
C HIS A 306 -17.82 -18.01 6.88
N TRP A 307 -17.83 -17.59 8.14
CA TRP A 307 -16.87 -18.05 9.14
C TRP A 307 -16.90 -19.58 9.33
N GLN A 308 -18.09 -20.17 9.45
CA GLN A 308 -18.25 -21.61 9.59
C GLN A 308 -17.72 -22.41 8.40
N SER A 309 -17.76 -21.85 7.18
CA SER A 309 -17.22 -22.53 5.99
C SER A 309 -15.70 -22.47 5.92
N ILE A 310 -15.06 -21.39 6.39
CA ILE A 310 -13.61 -21.20 6.28
C ILE A 310 -12.79 -21.68 7.48
N ARG A 311 -13.36 -21.72 8.70
CA ARG A 311 -12.58 -21.90 9.94
C ARG A 311 -11.69 -23.15 9.98
N LYS A 312 -12.07 -24.22 9.28
CA LYS A 312 -11.26 -25.45 9.13
C LYS A 312 -9.91 -25.20 8.44
N HIS A 313 -9.88 -24.29 7.47
CA HIS A 313 -8.65 -23.90 6.78
C HIS A 313 -7.76 -22.97 7.64
N LEU A 314 -8.25 -22.48 8.78
CA LEU A 314 -7.53 -21.62 9.72
C LEU A 314 -7.10 -22.36 11.00
N GLU A 315 -7.29 -23.68 11.07
CA GLU A 315 -6.73 -24.51 12.13
C GLU A 315 -5.18 -24.42 12.14
N PRO A 316 -4.52 -24.46 13.31
CA PRO A 316 -3.07 -24.22 13.43
C PRO A 316 -2.19 -25.02 12.45
N ASP A 317 -2.49 -26.29 12.27
CA ASP A 317 -1.74 -27.21 11.39
C ASP A 317 -1.80 -26.80 9.90
N ASN A 318 -2.85 -26.07 9.50
CA ASN A 318 -3.11 -25.67 8.12
C ASN A 318 -2.52 -24.29 7.76
N LEU A 319 -2.00 -23.52 8.73
CA LEU A 319 -1.59 -22.12 8.51
C LEU A 319 -0.45 -21.95 7.51
N SER A 320 0.42 -22.96 7.37
CA SER A 320 1.52 -22.94 6.40
C SER A 320 1.08 -23.17 4.94
N ASN A 321 -0.22 -23.37 4.68
CA ASN A 321 -0.79 -23.53 3.34
C ASN A 321 -1.29 -22.19 2.78
N ALA A 322 -1.13 -21.96 1.48
CA ALA A 322 -1.69 -20.79 0.79
C ALA A 322 -3.24 -20.72 0.88
N GLU A 323 -3.91 -21.84 1.16
CA GLU A 323 -5.36 -21.84 1.38
C GLU A 323 -5.79 -21.13 2.68
N ALA A 324 -5.03 -21.26 3.76
CA ALA A 324 -5.31 -20.57 5.01
C ALA A 324 -5.28 -19.05 4.78
N VAL A 325 -4.20 -18.56 4.16
CA VAL A 325 -4.00 -17.14 3.85
C VAL A 325 -5.06 -16.61 2.87
N ARG A 326 -5.47 -17.40 1.86
CA ARG A 326 -6.57 -17.03 0.95
C ARG A 326 -7.88 -16.81 1.69
N ASN A 327 -8.26 -17.74 2.58
CA ASN A 327 -9.49 -17.65 3.36
C ASN A 327 -9.44 -16.50 4.38
N PHE A 328 -8.29 -16.28 5.02
CA PHE A 328 -8.05 -15.15 5.91
C PHE A 328 -8.32 -13.81 5.20
N LEU A 329 -7.68 -13.57 4.04
CA LEU A 329 -7.85 -12.34 3.26
C LEU A 329 -9.32 -12.14 2.82
N ALA A 330 -9.97 -13.20 2.34
CA ALA A 330 -11.38 -13.15 1.95
C ALA A 330 -12.32 -12.83 3.13
N PHE A 331 -12.01 -13.31 4.33
CA PHE A 331 -12.80 -13.03 5.52
C PHE A 331 -12.64 -11.60 6.03
N VAL A 332 -11.41 -11.06 5.98
CA VAL A 332 -11.12 -9.65 6.32
C VAL A 332 -12.00 -8.68 5.49
N GLN A 333 -12.33 -9.00 4.24
CA GLN A 333 -13.29 -8.19 3.47
C GLN A 333 -14.70 -8.20 4.03
N HIS A 334 -15.20 -9.37 4.43
CA HIS A 334 -16.54 -9.48 4.97
C HIS A 334 -16.64 -8.76 6.32
N LEU A 335 -15.58 -8.87 7.14
CA LEU A 335 -15.44 -8.14 8.41
C LEU A 335 -15.46 -6.61 8.22
N ARG A 336 -14.84 -6.06 7.17
CA ARG A 336 -14.88 -4.61 6.87
C ARG A 336 -16.28 -4.07 6.62
N THR A 337 -17.21 -4.93 6.20
CA THR A 337 -18.62 -4.57 5.95
C THR A 337 -19.58 -5.01 7.06
N ALA A 338 -19.10 -5.73 8.08
CA ALA A 338 -19.90 -6.30 9.14
C ALA A 338 -20.19 -5.30 10.27
N LYS A 339 -21.24 -5.58 11.06
CA LYS A 339 -21.58 -4.81 12.26
C LYS A 339 -20.84 -5.33 13.49
N ARG A 340 -20.74 -4.47 14.51
CA ARG A 340 -20.08 -4.79 15.80
C ARG A 340 -20.69 -6.04 16.45
N GLU A 341 -22.01 -6.15 16.44
CA GLU A 341 -22.75 -7.24 17.10
C GLU A 341 -22.46 -8.59 16.44
N ASP A 342 -22.46 -8.64 15.10
CA ASP A 342 -22.17 -9.85 14.33
C ASP A 342 -20.73 -10.35 14.59
N ILE A 343 -19.76 -9.42 14.62
CA ILE A 343 -18.35 -9.71 14.91
C ILE A 343 -18.18 -10.25 16.34
N LEU A 344 -18.78 -9.56 17.32
CA LEU A 344 -18.71 -9.91 18.73
C LEU A 344 -19.39 -11.26 19.02
N GLN A 345 -20.46 -11.60 18.29
CA GLN A 345 -21.12 -12.90 18.40
C GLN A 345 -20.17 -14.04 17.99
N ILE A 346 -19.49 -13.92 16.84
CA ILE A 346 -18.58 -14.96 16.35
C ILE A 346 -17.40 -15.14 17.31
N LEU A 347 -16.79 -14.05 17.77
CA LEU A 347 -15.70 -14.07 18.78
C LEU A 347 -16.12 -14.84 20.04
N LYS A 348 -17.35 -14.65 20.53
CA LYS A 348 -17.87 -15.32 21.74
C LYS A 348 -18.23 -16.80 21.55
N THR A 349 -18.48 -17.26 20.32
CA THR A 349 -18.93 -18.65 20.06
C THR A 349 -17.85 -19.57 19.49
N GLU A 350 -16.67 -19.05 19.13
CA GLU A 350 -15.63 -19.86 18.50
C GLU A 350 -14.76 -20.63 19.51
N LYS A 351 -14.17 -21.73 19.05
CA LYS A 351 -13.31 -22.60 19.85
C LYS A 351 -11.93 -21.98 20.08
N LYS A 352 -11.29 -22.38 21.18
CA LYS A 352 -9.99 -21.82 21.63
C LYS A 352 -8.85 -22.01 20.62
N GLU A 353 -8.90 -23.05 19.79
CA GLU A 353 -7.81 -23.45 18.88
C GLU A 353 -7.73 -22.56 17.61
N VAL A 354 -8.86 -21.96 17.19
CA VAL A 354 -8.96 -21.10 15.99
C VAL A 354 -9.22 -19.63 16.37
N LEU A 355 -9.54 -19.37 17.63
CA LEU A 355 -9.78 -18.02 18.16
C LEU A 355 -8.60 -17.05 17.96
N PRO A 356 -7.31 -17.42 18.09
CA PRO A 356 -6.19 -16.52 17.77
C PRO A 356 -6.23 -15.99 16.33
N GLN A 357 -6.54 -16.84 15.36
CA GLN A 357 -6.63 -16.53 13.93
C GLN A 357 -7.83 -15.64 13.63
N LEU A 358 -8.94 -15.83 14.37
CA LEU A 358 -10.09 -14.94 14.31
C LEU A 358 -9.74 -13.54 14.87
N VAL A 359 -9.00 -13.47 15.99
CA VAL A 359 -8.50 -12.20 16.55
C VAL A 359 -7.59 -11.48 15.55
N ASP A 360 -6.67 -12.20 14.90
CA ASP A 360 -5.81 -11.66 13.84
C ASP A 360 -6.65 -11.07 12.68
N ALA A 361 -7.71 -11.77 12.25
CA ALA A 361 -8.57 -11.34 11.16
C ALA A 361 -9.45 -10.12 11.53
N VAL A 362 -10.08 -10.13 12.71
CA VAL A 362 -10.91 -9.02 13.21
C VAL A 362 -10.05 -7.76 13.37
N THR A 363 -8.87 -7.89 13.97
CA THR A 363 -7.95 -6.75 14.15
C THR A 363 -7.43 -6.21 12.81
N SER A 364 -7.18 -7.10 11.85
CA SER A 364 -6.74 -6.72 10.48
C SER A 364 -7.80 -6.00 9.65
N ALA A 365 -9.08 -6.11 10.02
CA ALA A 365 -10.18 -5.42 9.34
C ALA A 365 -10.06 -3.88 9.45
N GLN A 366 -9.54 -3.37 10.57
CA GLN A 366 -9.23 -1.95 10.80
C GLN A 366 -10.45 -1.00 10.60
N THR A 367 -11.65 -1.44 10.99
CA THR A 367 -12.86 -0.59 11.03
C THR A 367 -13.25 -0.27 12.48
N PRO A 368 -13.94 0.86 12.77
CA PRO A 368 -14.41 1.18 14.12
C PRO A 368 -15.23 0.04 14.75
N ALA A 369 -16.17 -0.55 13.99
CA ALA A 369 -16.98 -1.68 14.45
C ALA A 369 -16.14 -2.92 14.81
N SER A 370 -15.08 -3.21 14.04
CA SER A 370 -14.17 -4.32 14.35
C SER A 370 -13.30 -4.05 15.59
N LEU A 371 -12.83 -2.81 15.76
CA LEU A 371 -12.01 -2.37 16.89
C LEU A 371 -12.83 -2.38 18.19
N GLU A 372 -14.04 -1.83 18.18
CA GLU A 372 -14.96 -1.89 19.32
C GLU A 372 -15.29 -3.34 19.70
N ALA A 373 -15.61 -4.20 18.73
CA ALA A 373 -15.96 -5.60 18.99
C ALA A 373 -14.80 -6.39 19.64
N ILE A 374 -13.55 -6.20 19.19
CA ILE A 374 -12.40 -6.92 19.79
C ILE A 374 -12.03 -6.37 21.17
N LEU A 375 -12.21 -5.06 21.41
CA LEU A 375 -11.93 -4.43 22.71
C LEU A 375 -12.98 -4.71 23.79
N ASP A 376 -14.22 -4.99 23.38
CA ASP A 376 -15.29 -5.54 24.22
C ASP A 376 -15.02 -7.02 24.60
N PHE A 377 -14.37 -7.75 23.71
CA PHE A 377 -14.09 -9.18 23.88
C PHE A 377 -12.85 -9.45 24.74
N LEU A 378 -11.81 -8.62 24.63
CA LEU A 378 -10.54 -8.78 25.33
C LEU A 378 -10.51 -8.07 26.69
N ASP A 379 -10.44 -8.85 27.76
CA ASP A 379 -10.20 -8.34 29.12
C ASP A 379 -8.71 -8.39 29.50
N PHE A 380 -8.06 -7.22 29.41
CA PHE A 380 -6.66 -7.00 29.81
C PHE A 380 -6.41 -7.11 31.33
N LYS A 381 -7.48 -7.24 32.14
CA LYS A 381 -7.40 -7.53 33.58
C LYS A 381 -7.44 -9.03 33.90
N SER A 382 -7.50 -9.89 32.88
CA SER A 382 -7.51 -11.35 33.05
C SER A 382 -6.33 -12.02 32.35
N ASP A 383 -5.60 -12.85 33.09
CA ASP A 383 -4.53 -13.69 32.54
C ASP A 383 -5.05 -14.84 31.67
N SER A 384 -6.36 -15.11 31.69
CA SER A 384 -6.97 -16.21 30.90
C SER A 384 -6.92 -16.00 29.38
N SER A 385 -6.58 -14.79 28.91
CA SER A 385 -6.61 -14.40 27.49
C SER A 385 -5.30 -13.78 26.97
N ILE A 386 -4.18 -13.93 27.69
CA ILE A 386 -2.86 -13.35 27.34
C ILE A 386 -2.49 -13.56 25.85
N VAL A 387 -2.61 -14.80 25.34
CA VAL A 387 -2.29 -15.13 23.93
C VAL A 387 -3.14 -14.32 22.94
N LEU A 388 -4.41 -14.05 23.26
CA LEU A 388 -5.33 -13.28 22.41
C LEU A 388 -5.04 -11.78 22.51
N GLN A 389 -4.67 -11.29 23.70
CA GLN A 389 -4.21 -9.91 23.90
C GLN A 389 -2.93 -9.65 23.10
N GLU A 390 -1.95 -10.57 23.14
CA GLU A 390 -0.70 -10.48 22.39
C GLU A 390 -0.96 -10.50 20.86
N ARG A 391 -1.80 -11.41 20.37
CA ARG A 391 -2.24 -11.48 18.95
C ARG A 391 -2.84 -10.15 18.48
N PHE A 392 -3.81 -9.62 19.21
CA PHE A 392 -4.41 -8.31 18.95
C PHE A 392 -3.35 -7.20 18.88
N LEU A 393 -2.44 -7.14 19.87
CA LEU A 393 -1.41 -6.09 19.92
C LEU A 393 -0.41 -6.18 18.76
N TYR A 394 0.07 -7.37 18.38
CA TYR A 394 0.92 -7.51 17.20
C TYR A 394 0.15 -7.19 15.91
N ALA A 395 -1.11 -7.58 15.78
CA ALA A 395 -1.94 -7.21 14.63
C ALA A 395 -2.11 -5.68 14.52
N CYS A 396 -2.28 -4.96 15.65
CA CYS A 396 -2.20 -3.49 15.68
C CYS A 396 -0.82 -2.97 15.25
N GLY A 397 0.27 -3.64 15.67
CA GLY A 397 1.63 -3.35 15.21
C GLY A 397 1.81 -3.47 13.70
N PHE A 398 1.17 -4.47 13.08
CA PHE A 398 1.21 -4.74 11.64
C PHE A 398 0.13 -4.00 10.84
N ALA A 399 -0.83 -3.31 11.48
CA ALA A 399 -1.88 -2.50 10.87
C ALA A 399 -1.39 -1.71 9.65
N SER A 400 -2.04 -1.88 8.50
CA SER A 400 -1.62 -1.28 7.23
C SER A 400 -1.90 0.23 7.19
N HIS A 401 -2.97 0.69 7.85
CA HIS A 401 -3.43 2.08 7.82
C HIS A 401 -3.94 2.52 9.21
N PRO A 402 -3.08 2.51 10.24
CA PRO A 402 -3.49 2.91 11.58
C PRO A 402 -3.89 4.39 11.62
N ASP A 403 -4.86 4.70 12.48
CA ASP A 403 -5.42 6.03 12.66
C ASP A 403 -5.19 6.60 14.08
N GLU A 404 -5.73 7.80 14.34
CA GLU A 404 -5.63 8.42 15.67
C GLU A 404 -6.52 7.71 16.71
N GLU A 405 -7.57 7.02 16.30
CA GLU A 405 -8.52 6.34 17.20
C GLU A 405 -7.92 5.07 17.80
N LEU A 406 -7.27 4.24 17.00
CA LEU A 406 -6.52 3.08 17.45
C LEU A 406 -5.43 3.48 18.45
N LEU A 407 -4.64 4.51 18.13
CA LEU A 407 -3.58 5.01 19.02
C LEU A 407 -4.16 5.53 20.34
N ARG A 408 -5.20 6.38 20.29
CA ARG A 408 -5.89 6.92 21.47
C ARG A 408 -6.41 5.81 22.37
N THR A 409 -6.91 4.73 21.77
CA THR A 409 -7.45 3.58 22.49
C THR A 409 -6.36 2.77 23.16
N LEU A 410 -5.22 2.52 22.52
CA LEU A 410 -4.08 1.88 23.17
C LEU A 410 -3.47 2.75 24.30
N ILE A 411 -3.42 4.07 24.14
CA ILE A 411 -3.02 4.99 25.23
C ILE A 411 -3.98 4.86 26.42
N SER A 412 -5.29 4.81 26.17
CA SER A 412 -6.31 4.63 27.20
C SER A 412 -6.14 3.30 27.94
N LYS A 413 -5.94 2.20 27.19
CA LYS A 413 -5.68 0.88 27.78
C LYS A 413 -4.35 0.87 28.58
N PHE A 414 -3.27 1.50 28.10
CA PHE A 414 -2.00 1.59 28.83
C PHE A 414 -2.11 2.29 30.19
N LYS A 415 -3.02 3.27 30.31
CA LYS A 415 -3.31 3.95 31.59
C LYS A 415 -4.22 3.14 32.54
N SER A 416 -4.75 2.02 32.08
CA SER A 416 -5.58 1.12 32.90
C SER A 416 -4.75 0.02 33.56
N SER A 417 -5.36 -0.74 34.47
CA SER A 417 -4.73 -1.88 35.14
C SER A 417 -4.58 -3.08 34.18
N PHE A 418 -3.41 -3.71 34.20
CA PHE A 418 -3.14 -4.99 33.51
C PHE A 418 -2.95 -6.11 34.54
N ALA A 419 -3.27 -7.35 34.15
CA ALA A 419 -2.89 -8.53 34.93
C ALA A 419 -1.43 -8.96 34.63
N SER A 420 -1.06 -9.00 33.35
CA SER A 420 0.31 -9.30 32.89
C SER A 420 1.13 -8.03 32.61
N ASN A 421 2.34 -7.96 33.17
CA ASN A 421 3.31 -6.91 32.85
C ASN A 421 3.80 -7.03 31.40
N ASP A 422 4.03 -8.23 30.88
CA ASP A 422 4.50 -8.46 29.50
C ASP A 422 3.51 -7.88 28.47
N ILE A 423 2.21 -7.96 28.76
CA ILE A 423 1.17 -7.31 27.95
C ILE A 423 1.21 -5.79 28.08
N ARG A 424 1.42 -5.24 29.29
CA ARG A 424 1.62 -3.79 29.50
C ARG A 424 2.84 -3.28 28.72
N GLU A 425 3.95 -4.03 28.71
CA GLU A 425 5.13 -3.72 27.90
C GLU A 425 4.82 -3.77 26.41
N THR A 426 4.14 -4.82 25.96
CA THR A 426 3.74 -4.99 24.56
C THR A 426 2.86 -3.82 24.09
N VAL A 427 1.89 -3.36 24.88
CA VAL A 427 1.09 -2.15 24.55
C VAL A 427 1.98 -0.94 24.27
N MET A 428 2.97 -0.68 25.13
CA MET A 428 3.89 0.45 24.97
C MET A 428 4.79 0.30 23.73
N ILE A 429 5.27 -0.91 23.44
CA ILE A 429 6.07 -1.23 22.25
C ILE A 429 5.27 -0.99 20.95
N ILE A 430 3.99 -1.33 20.95
CA ILE A 430 3.07 -1.12 19.82
C ILE A 430 2.66 0.34 19.69
N ILE A 431 2.41 1.07 20.78
CA ILE A 431 2.24 2.54 20.76
C ILE A 431 3.43 3.20 20.04
N GLY A 432 4.65 2.77 20.31
CA GLY A 432 5.84 3.23 19.59
C GLY A 432 5.78 2.98 18.08
N ALA A 433 5.33 1.80 17.64
CA ALA A 433 5.17 1.47 16.23
C ALA A 433 4.07 2.31 15.53
N LEU A 434 2.95 2.55 16.22
CA LEU A 434 1.87 3.42 15.71
C LEU A 434 2.34 4.87 15.58
N VAL A 435 3.08 5.40 16.55
CA VAL A 435 3.67 6.74 16.50
C VAL A 435 4.57 6.90 15.26
N LYS A 436 5.41 5.90 14.94
CA LYS A 436 6.26 5.95 13.73
C LYS A 436 5.42 6.00 12.45
N LYS A 437 4.43 5.12 12.31
CA LYS A 437 3.53 5.06 11.13
C LYS A 437 2.74 6.36 10.95
N LEU A 438 2.11 6.87 12.01
CA LEU A 438 1.35 8.12 11.98
C LEU A 438 2.24 9.34 11.71
N CYS A 439 3.48 9.37 12.22
CA CYS A 439 4.43 10.42 11.88
C CYS A 439 4.92 10.38 10.42
N GLN A 440 5.00 9.19 9.80
CA GLN A 440 5.31 9.05 8.38
C GLN A 440 4.14 9.48 7.49
N ASN A 441 2.89 9.27 7.93
CA ASN A 441 1.67 9.71 7.23
C ASN A 441 1.28 11.17 7.56
N GLU A 442 2.26 12.08 7.72
CA GLU A 442 2.10 13.51 8.06
C GLU A 442 1.40 13.84 9.40
N GLY A 443 0.77 12.86 10.06
CA GLY A 443 0.05 12.94 11.33
C GLY A 443 0.92 13.17 12.58
N CYS A 444 2.18 13.57 12.44
CA CYS A 444 3.13 13.69 13.56
C CYS A 444 2.78 14.79 14.59
N LYS A 445 1.75 15.61 14.28
CA LYS A 445 1.20 16.69 15.12
C LYS A 445 -0.20 16.36 15.69
N LEU A 446 -0.76 15.18 15.41
CA LEU A 446 -2.05 14.74 15.95
C LEU A 446 -2.00 14.67 17.49
N LYS A 447 -3.14 14.86 18.16
CA LYS A 447 -3.20 15.01 19.62
C LYS A 447 -2.73 13.74 20.32
N ALA A 448 -3.24 12.58 19.91
CA ALA A 448 -2.83 11.30 20.48
C ALA A 448 -1.34 10.97 20.18
N VAL A 449 -0.81 11.41 19.03
CA VAL A 449 0.61 11.23 18.71
C VAL A 449 1.50 12.08 19.61
N VAL A 450 1.14 13.36 19.84
CA VAL A 450 1.87 14.23 20.77
C VAL A 450 1.78 13.72 22.21
N GLU A 451 0.64 13.15 22.60
CA GLU A 451 0.47 12.49 23.90
C GLU A 451 1.37 11.25 24.05
N ALA A 452 1.35 10.34 23.07
CA ALA A 452 2.21 9.14 23.06
C ALA A 452 3.70 9.49 23.06
N LYS A 453 4.13 10.52 22.32
CA LYS A 453 5.51 11.04 22.35
C LYS A 453 5.91 11.46 23.77
N LYS A 454 5.06 12.23 24.46
CA LYS A 454 5.30 12.66 25.84
C LYS A 454 5.35 11.48 26.81
N LEU A 455 4.49 10.48 26.62
CA LEU A 455 4.46 9.27 27.43
C LEU A 455 5.75 8.46 27.30
N ILE A 456 6.23 8.22 26.07
CA ILE A 456 7.49 7.50 25.81
C ILE A 456 8.71 8.26 26.35
N LEU A 457 8.84 9.55 26.01
CA LEU A 457 10.02 10.35 26.38
C LEU A 457 10.04 10.67 27.88
N GLY A 458 8.91 11.06 28.46
CA GLY A 458 8.81 11.34 29.90
C GLY A 458 9.01 10.10 30.77
N GLY A 459 8.49 8.94 30.34
CA GLY A 459 8.73 7.65 30.99
C GLY A 459 10.20 7.23 30.93
N LEU A 460 10.93 7.60 29.88
CA LEU A 460 12.37 7.35 29.76
C LEU A 460 13.24 8.39 30.51
N GLU A 461 12.76 9.62 30.73
CA GLU A 461 13.45 10.62 31.55
C GLU A 461 13.38 10.29 33.05
N LYS A 462 12.22 9.83 33.51
CA LYS A 462 11.92 9.51 34.92
C LYS A 462 11.10 8.22 35.02
N PRO A 463 11.73 7.04 34.82
CA PRO A 463 11.04 5.76 34.93
C PRO A 463 10.59 5.51 36.38
N GLU A 464 9.36 5.03 36.56
CA GLU A 464 8.77 4.71 37.87
C GLU A 464 9.49 3.53 38.53
N LYS A 465 9.74 2.47 37.76
CA LYS A 465 10.60 1.34 38.13
C LYS A 465 11.79 1.24 37.18
N LYS A 466 12.92 0.71 37.65
CA LYS A 466 14.09 0.48 36.78
C LYS A 466 13.76 -0.49 35.64
N GLU A 467 12.92 -1.50 35.90
CA GLU A 467 12.41 -2.44 34.88
C GLU A 467 11.73 -1.73 33.70
N ASP A 468 10.87 -0.72 33.96
CA ASP A 468 10.13 0.01 32.92
C ASP A 468 11.05 0.72 31.89
N THR A 469 12.33 0.94 32.22
CA THR A 469 13.32 1.53 31.30
C THR A 469 13.45 0.72 30.01
N MET A 470 13.38 -0.62 30.10
CA MET A 470 13.48 -1.50 28.92
C MET A 470 12.25 -1.36 28.02
N MET A 471 11.05 -1.34 28.60
CA MET A 471 9.79 -1.07 27.90
C MET A 471 9.84 0.26 27.13
N TYR A 472 10.22 1.37 27.77
CA TYR A 472 10.28 2.67 27.11
C TYR A 472 11.38 2.74 26.03
N LEU A 473 12.53 2.07 26.22
CA LEU A 473 13.56 1.97 25.19
C LEU A 473 13.10 1.13 23.99
N LEU A 474 12.34 0.05 24.18
CA LEU A 474 11.76 -0.75 23.10
C LEU A 474 10.68 0.04 22.33
N ALA A 475 9.85 0.80 23.02
CA ALA A 475 8.88 1.71 22.39
C ALA A 475 9.59 2.81 21.58
N LEU A 476 10.63 3.44 22.12
CA LEU A 476 11.45 4.41 21.40
C LEU A 476 12.21 3.78 20.21
N LYS A 477 12.60 2.50 20.32
CA LYS A 477 13.19 1.71 19.23
C LYS A 477 12.24 1.49 18.06
N ASN A 478 10.93 1.53 18.28
CA ASN A 478 9.93 1.52 17.22
C ASN A 478 9.55 2.94 16.76
N ALA A 479 9.36 3.88 17.69
CA ALA A 479 8.94 5.26 17.41
C ALA A 479 9.99 6.07 16.63
N LEU A 480 11.28 5.84 16.91
CA LEU A 480 12.43 6.50 16.29
C LEU A 480 12.30 8.03 16.29
N LEU A 481 11.99 8.59 17.46
CA LEU A 481 11.82 10.02 17.72
C LEU A 481 13.20 10.69 17.83
N PRO A 482 13.59 11.61 16.92
CA PRO A 482 14.90 12.28 16.98
C PRO A 482 15.12 13.02 18.30
N GLU A 483 14.05 13.51 18.92
CA GLU A 483 14.05 14.18 20.22
C GLU A 483 14.54 13.26 21.37
N GLY A 484 14.46 11.93 21.19
CA GLY A 484 14.93 10.94 22.16
C GLY A 484 16.41 10.58 22.07
N ILE A 485 17.15 11.07 21.06
CA ILE A 485 18.58 10.75 20.86
C ILE A 485 19.47 11.11 22.07
N PRO A 486 19.31 12.27 22.75
CA PRO A 486 20.10 12.58 23.95
C PRO A 486 19.91 11.56 25.09
N LEU A 487 18.69 11.04 25.26
CA LEU A 487 18.40 9.99 26.24
C LEU A 487 19.05 8.67 25.84
N LEU A 488 18.97 8.29 24.56
CA LEU A 488 19.66 7.10 24.04
C LEU A 488 21.17 7.16 24.24
N LEU A 489 21.80 8.32 24.03
CA LEU A 489 23.23 8.53 24.30
C LEU A 489 23.56 8.36 25.79
N LYS A 490 22.74 8.93 26.69
CA LYS A 490 22.88 8.76 28.14
C LYS A 490 22.84 7.28 28.54
N TYR A 491 21.84 6.52 28.08
CA TYR A 491 21.71 5.10 28.40
C TYR A 491 22.78 4.23 27.71
N ALA A 492 23.23 4.57 26.50
CA ALA A 492 24.33 3.88 25.83
C ALA A 492 25.68 4.08 26.55
N GLU A 493 25.98 5.31 27.02
CA GLU A 493 27.19 5.60 27.80
C GLU A 493 27.04 5.20 29.29
N ALA A 494 25.85 4.81 29.78
CA ALA A 494 25.63 4.43 31.19
C ALA A 494 26.46 3.22 31.65
N GLY A 495 26.67 2.22 30.79
CA GLY A 495 27.39 0.98 31.13
C GLY A 495 26.52 -0.11 31.77
N GLU A 496 25.20 0.05 31.69
CA GLU A 496 24.18 -0.84 32.25
C GLU A 496 23.89 -2.03 31.31
N GLY A 497 24.93 -2.79 30.94
CA GLY A 497 24.87 -4.03 30.16
C GLY A 497 23.77 -4.10 29.09
N PRO A 498 22.64 -4.80 29.36
CA PRO A 498 21.53 -4.95 28.41
C PRO A 498 20.85 -3.62 28.03
N ILE A 499 20.68 -2.68 28.97
CA ILE A 499 20.06 -1.37 28.73
C ILE A 499 20.95 -0.53 27.81
N SER A 500 22.27 -0.48 28.08
CA SER A 500 23.22 0.19 27.20
C SER A 500 23.30 -0.46 25.82
N HIS A 501 23.20 -1.80 25.73
CA HIS A 501 23.15 -2.48 24.44
C HIS A 501 21.87 -2.12 23.67
N LEU A 502 20.70 -2.17 24.32
CA LEU A 502 19.41 -1.82 23.73
C LEU A 502 19.41 -0.39 23.20
N ALA A 503 19.84 0.60 24.00
CA ALA A 503 19.96 1.99 23.57
C ALA A 503 20.89 2.15 22.34
N THR A 504 22.00 1.42 22.30
CA THR A 504 22.93 1.44 21.15
C THR A 504 22.32 0.78 19.89
N THR A 505 21.60 -0.34 20.02
CA THR A 505 20.84 -0.94 18.88
C THR A 505 19.65 -0.09 18.45
N THR A 506 19.16 0.79 19.33
CA THR A 506 18.12 1.75 19.00
C THR A 506 18.67 2.87 18.13
N LEU A 507 19.84 3.44 18.49
CA LEU A 507 20.58 4.37 17.63
C LEU A 507 20.88 3.78 16.25
N GLN A 508 21.16 2.48 16.17
CA GLN A 508 21.40 1.77 14.89
C GLN A 508 20.20 1.79 13.91
N ARG A 509 18.98 2.06 14.39
CA ARG A 509 17.76 2.14 13.54
C ARG A 509 17.46 3.54 13.00
N TYR A 510 18.18 4.58 13.43
CA TYR A 510 17.97 5.94 12.94
C TYR A 510 18.63 6.14 11.58
N ASP A 511 18.00 6.96 10.74
CA ASP A 511 18.53 7.36 9.43
C ASP A 511 19.80 8.21 9.58
N VAL A 512 20.70 8.12 8.59
CA VAL A 512 22.00 8.80 8.56
C VAL A 512 21.98 10.28 8.99
N PRO A 513 20.99 11.13 8.61
CA PRO A 513 20.95 12.53 9.03
C PRO A 513 20.87 12.76 10.54
N PHE A 514 20.37 11.79 11.31
CA PHE A 514 20.24 11.88 12.76
C PHE A 514 21.49 11.38 13.52
N ILE A 515 22.40 10.68 12.85
CA ILE A 515 23.67 10.19 13.41
C ILE A 515 24.75 11.28 13.25
N THR A 516 24.58 12.35 14.02
CA THR A 516 25.46 13.54 13.99
C THR A 516 26.88 13.25 14.50
N ASP A 517 27.80 14.19 14.31
CA ASP A 517 29.15 14.09 14.86
C ASP A 517 29.17 14.04 16.40
N GLU A 518 28.17 14.58 17.09
CA GLU A 518 28.04 14.45 18.55
C GLU A 518 27.62 13.03 18.98
N VAL A 519 26.70 12.42 18.24
CA VAL A 519 26.34 10.99 18.40
C VAL A 519 27.59 10.13 18.18
N LYS A 520 28.29 10.31 17.05
CA LYS A 520 29.50 9.56 16.74
C LYS A 520 30.61 9.81 17.76
N LYS A 521 30.83 11.04 18.24
CA LYS A 521 31.80 11.36 19.31
C LYS A 521 31.51 10.59 20.59
N THR A 522 30.25 10.32 20.91
CA THR A 522 29.85 9.49 22.06
C THR A 522 30.06 8.00 21.80
N LEU A 523 29.70 7.50 20.63
CA LEU A 523 29.94 6.12 20.23
C LEU A 523 31.45 5.78 20.16
N ASN A 524 32.29 6.73 19.74
CA ASN A 524 33.75 6.58 19.76
C ASN A 524 34.27 6.41 21.20
N ARG A 525 33.79 7.21 22.17
CA ARG A 525 34.16 7.06 23.60
C ARG A 525 33.80 5.68 24.15
N ILE A 526 32.64 5.16 23.77
CA ILE A 526 32.17 3.83 24.15
C ILE A 526 33.08 2.75 23.54
N TYR A 527 33.33 2.81 22.23
CA TYR A 527 34.15 1.80 21.53
C TYR A 527 35.61 1.77 22.01
N HIS A 528 36.25 2.94 22.12
CA HIS A 528 37.64 3.08 22.56
C HIS A 528 37.81 3.09 24.08
N GLN A 529 36.73 3.03 24.86
CA GLN A 529 36.73 3.05 26.33
C GLN A 529 37.50 4.25 26.94
N ASN A 530 37.45 5.44 26.31
CA ASN A 530 38.27 6.58 26.74
C ASN A 530 37.96 7.13 28.14
N ARG A 531 36.82 6.71 28.73
CA ARG A 531 36.36 7.14 30.07
C ARG A 531 36.16 5.97 31.02
N LYS A 532 35.63 4.84 30.53
CA LYS A 532 35.34 3.64 31.32
C LYS A 532 35.20 2.40 30.44
N VAL A 533 35.17 1.24 31.08
CA VAL A 533 34.94 -0.06 30.43
C VAL A 533 33.48 -0.19 29.98
N HIS A 534 33.27 -0.80 28.81
CA HIS A 534 31.95 -1.11 28.25
C HIS A 534 31.92 -2.57 27.75
N GLU A 535 30.75 -3.21 27.78
CA GLU A 535 30.61 -4.57 27.25
C GLU A 535 30.97 -4.69 25.76
N LYS A 536 31.54 -5.83 25.37
CA LYS A 536 31.92 -6.15 23.98
C LYS A 536 30.76 -6.02 23.00
N THR A 537 29.54 -6.37 23.43
CA THR A 537 28.28 -6.22 22.68
C THR A 537 27.96 -4.76 22.39
N VAL A 538 28.05 -3.88 23.41
CA VAL A 538 27.82 -2.44 23.29
C VAL A 538 28.87 -1.81 22.37
N ARG A 539 30.15 -2.11 22.61
CA ARG A 539 31.28 -1.57 21.83
C ARG A 539 31.21 -1.95 20.35
N THR A 540 31.00 -3.22 20.04
CA THR A 540 30.87 -3.67 18.64
C THR A 540 29.67 -3.02 17.95
N THR A 541 28.53 -2.86 18.64
CA THR A 541 27.37 -2.15 18.09
C THR A 541 27.69 -0.68 17.81
N ALA A 542 28.36 0.01 18.74
CA ALA A 542 28.75 1.41 18.57
C ALA A 542 29.66 1.62 17.35
N ALA A 543 30.64 0.75 17.13
CA ALA A 543 31.48 0.78 15.94
C ALA A 543 30.68 0.50 14.65
N THR A 544 29.76 -0.47 14.66
CA THR A 544 28.87 -0.73 13.52
C THR A 544 27.98 0.48 13.20
N VAL A 545 27.51 1.22 14.20
CA VAL A 545 26.75 2.48 13.97
C VAL A 545 27.63 3.55 13.34
N ILE A 546 28.87 3.76 13.82
CA ILE A 546 29.82 4.71 13.21
C ILE A 546 30.11 4.30 11.76
N LEU A 547 30.46 3.04 11.51
CA LEU A 547 30.83 2.54 10.18
C LEU A 547 29.68 2.59 9.17
N LYS A 548 28.42 2.44 9.60
CA LYS A 548 27.25 2.56 8.69
C LYS A 548 26.88 4.00 8.36
N ASN A 549 27.25 4.98 9.18
CA ASN A 549 26.75 6.36 9.10
C ASN A 549 27.85 7.38 8.72
N ASN A 550 28.29 7.33 7.45
CA ASN A 550 29.26 8.26 6.86
C ASN A 550 30.49 8.54 7.76
N PRO A 551 31.31 7.52 8.07
CA PRO A 551 32.44 7.67 8.97
C PRO A 551 33.54 8.54 8.35
N SER A 552 34.16 9.39 9.16
CA SER A 552 35.34 10.16 8.77
C SER A 552 36.57 9.26 8.63
N TYR A 553 37.60 9.77 7.94
CA TYR A 553 38.88 9.09 7.78
C TYR A 553 39.51 8.70 9.13
N MET A 554 39.47 9.58 10.14
CA MET A 554 40.05 9.29 11.46
C MET A 554 39.25 8.25 12.24
N GLU A 555 37.92 8.23 12.13
CA GLU A 555 37.09 7.20 12.77
C GLU A 555 37.40 5.81 12.21
N VAL A 556 37.49 5.68 10.88
CA VAL A 556 37.87 4.42 10.22
C VAL A 556 39.30 4.02 10.61
N LYS A 557 40.25 4.97 10.62
CA LYS A 557 41.66 4.71 10.98
C LYS A 557 41.82 4.25 12.43
N ASN A 558 41.15 4.90 13.38
CA ASN A 558 41.22 4.53 14.79
C ASN A 558 40.57 3.15 15.04
N ILE A 559 39.48 2.83 14.36
CA ILE A 559 38.87 1.49 14.41
C ILE A 559 39.84 0.44 13.86
N LEU A 560 40.42 0.65 12.68
CA LEU A 560 41.40 -0.28 12.09
C LEU A 560 42.63 -0.47 12.99
N LEU A 561 43.20 0.62 13.51
CA LEU A 561 44.38 0.57 14.40
C LEU A 561 44.11 -0.17 15.73
N SER A 562 42.85 -0.31 16.15
CA SER A 562 42.50 -1.12 17.33
C SER A 562 42.46 -2.63 17.06
N ILE A 563 42.32 -3.08 15.80
CA ILE A 563 42.28 -4.51 15.47
C ILE A 563 43.66 -5.12 15.73
N GLY A 564 43.77 -5.96 16.75
CA GLY A 564 45.02 -6.44 17.34
C GLY A 564 45.03 -6.22 18.86
N GLU A 565 44.56 -5.06 19.30
CA GLU A 565 44.59 -4.58 20.69
C GLU A 565 43.29 -4.89 21.48
N LEU A 566 42.32 -5.55 20.85
CA LEU A 566 41.05 -5.94 21.48
C LEU A 566 41.10 -7.40 21.96
N PRO A 567 40.16 -7.85 22.82
CA PRO A 567 40.04 -9.27 23.17
C PRO A 567 39.81 -10.14 21.94
N LYS A 568 40.39 -11.36 21.90
CA LYS A 568 40.41 -12.30 20.75
C LYS A 568 39.21 -12.23 19.80
N GLU A 569 38.02 -12.65 20.24
CA GLU A 569 36.82 -12.68 19.36
C GLU A 569 36.36 -11.28 18.92
N MET A 570 36.67 -10.22 19.67
CA MET A 570 36.39 -8.85 19.26
C MET A 570 37.35 -8.36 18.16
N ASN A 571 38.63 -8.76 18.19
CA ASN A 571 39.56 -8.53 17.07
C ASN A 571 39.01 -9.18 15.78
N LYS A 572 38.67 -10.47 15.88
CA LYS A 572 38.13 -11.24 14.76
C LYS A 572 36.81 -10.66 14.24
N TYR A 573 35.85 -10.35 15.11
CA TYR A 573 34.57 -9.73 14.72
C TYR A 573 34.76 -8.39 14.01
N MET A 574 35.60 -7.48 14.56
CA MET A 574 35.83 -6.17 13.95
C MET A 574 36.54 -6.28 12.59
N LEU A 575 37.48 -7.22 12.45
CA LEU A 575 38.11 -7.55 11.17
C LEU A 575 37.07 -8.06 10.16
N SER A 576 36.22 -9.00 10.54
CA SER A 576 35.16 -9.52 9.67
C SER A 576 34.17 -8.44 9.23
N ILE A 577 33.80 -7.50 10.11
CA ILE A 577 32.96 -6.34 9.73
C ILE A 577 33.64 -5.46 8.66
N ILE A 578 34.93 -5.19 8.79
CA ILE A 578 35.70 -4.44 7.79
C ILE A 578 35.78 -5.19 6.45
N GLN A 579 36.03 -6.50 6.50
CA GLN A 579 36.05 -7.37 5.32
C GLN A 579 34.67 -7.43 4.64
N ASP A 580 33.59 -7.48 5.42
CA ASP A 580 32.21 -7.50 4.91
C ASP A 580 31.83 -6.18 4.23
N ILE A 581 32.18 -5.04 4.82
CA ILE A 581 32.03 -3.72 4.21
C ILE A 581 32.69 -3.69 2.83
N LEU A 582 33.95 -4.14 2.73
CA LEU A 582 34.72 -4.12 1.49
C LEU A 582 34.19 -5.07 0.42
N ARG A 583 33.77 -6.27 0.81
CA ARG A 583 33.26 -7.34 -0.07
C ARG A 583 31.86 -7.00 -0.61
N PHE A 584 30.99 -6.46 0.24
CA PHE A 584 29.60 -6.13 -0.12
C PHE A 584 29.43 -4.68 -0.62
N GLU A 585 30.52 -3.92 -0.74
CA GLU A 585 30.55 -2.53 -1.21
C GLU A 585 29.61 -1.58 -0.42
N MET A 586 29.53 -1.76 0.89
CA MET A 586 28.71 -0.91 1.78
C MET A 586 29.16 0.57 1.72
N PRO A 587 28.32 1.56 2.13
CA PRO A 587 28.60 2.99 1.95
C PRO A 587 29.98 3.48 2.42
N ALA A 588 30.52 2.92 3.52
CA ALA A 588 31.85 3.27 4.02
C ALA A 588 33.04 2.73 3.20
N SER A 589 32.81 1.82 2.24
CA SER A 589 33.86 1.14 1.46
C SER A 589 34.88 2.09 0.86
N LYS A 590 34.44 3.23 0.31
CA LYS A 590 35.34 4.24 -0.27
C LYS A 590 36.27 4.87 0.76
N MET A 591 35.81 5.04 2.00
CA MET A 591 36.64 5.55 3.10
C MET A 591 37.56 4.46 3.66
N VAL A 592 37.07 3.23 3.82
CA VAL A 592 37.90 2.08 4.25
C VAL A 592 39.02 1.83 3.24
N ARG A 593 38.72 1.72 1.93
CA ARG A 593 39.73 1.58 0.86
C ARG A 593 40.73 2.75 0.80
N ARG A 594 40.39 3.94 1.32
CA ARG A 594 41.33 5.06 1.44
C ARG A 594 42.33 4.84 2.57
N VAL A 595 41.85 4.44 3.76
CA VAL A 595 42.72 4.21 4.93
C VAL A 595 43.64 3.00 4.69
N LEU A 596 43.12 1.91 4.09
CA LEU A 596 43.87 0.68 3.81
C LEU A 596 45.03 0.83 2.80
N LYS A 597 45.27 2.04 2.27
CA LYS A 597 46.51 2.38 1.56
C LYS A 597 47.72 2.49 2.49
N GLU A 598 47.50 2.68 3.78
CA GLU A 598 48.56 2.84 4.78
C GLU A 598 48.93 1.51 5.41
N MET A 599 50.18 1.08 5.19
CA MET A 599 50.72 -0.20 5.67
C MET A 599 50.61 -0.38 7.21
N GLY A 600 50.61 0.70 7.99
CA GLY A 600 50.38 0.62 9.46
C GLY A 600 48.96 0.19 9.85
N THR A 601 47.98 0.40 8.96
CA THR A 601 46.56 0.03 9.15
C THR A 601 46.17 -1.23 8.38
N HIS A 602 46.95 -1.61 7.36
CA HIS A 602 46.66 -2.74 6.48
C HIS A 602 47.95 -3.51 6.19
N ASN A 603 48.10 -4.65 6.86
CA ASN A 603 49.20 -5.58 6.72
C ASN A 603 48.76 -6.98 7.18
N TYR A 604 49.57 -8.00 6.88
CA TYR A 604 49.24 -9.40 7.17
C TYR A 604 49.14 -9.69 8.67
N ASP A 605 49.92 -9.05 9.54
CA ASP A 605 49.76 -9.23 11.00
C ASP A 605 48.36 -8.78 11.43
N ARG A 606 47.98 -7.55 11.05
CA ARG A 606 46.72 -6.94 11.48
C ARG A 606 45.50 -7.66 10.93
N PHE A 607 45.61 -8.26 9.74
CA PHE A 607 44.52 -8.97 9.05
C PHE A 607 44.54 -10.49 9.25
N SER A 608 45.54 -11.06 9.95
CA SER A 608 45.59 -12.48 10.33
C SER A 608 45.21 -12.67 11.81
N LYS A 609 43.93 -12.46 12.16
CA LYS A 609 43.45 -12.64 13.55
C LYS A 609 42.62 -13.91 13.70
N SER A 610 42.89 -14.69 14.75
CA SER A 610 42.21 -15.95 15.05
C SER A 610 40.96 -15.77 15.92
N GLY A 611 40.00 -16.68 15.78
CA GLY A 611 38.69 -16.65 16.45
C GLY A 611 37.60 -17.20 15.54
N SER A 612 36.44 -17.51 16.10
CA SER A 612 35.28 -18.05 15.36
C SER A 612 34.28 -16.95 14.94
N SER A 613 34.44 -15.73 15.44
CA SER A 613 33.56 -14.61 15.07
C SER A 613 33.58 -14.28 13.58
N SER A 614 32.42 -13.87 13.06
CA SER A 614 32.23 -13.66 11.61
C SER A 614 31.19 -12.59 11.31
N ALA A 615 31.22 -12.08 10.07
CA ALA A 615 30.23 -11.18 9.50
C ALA A 615 30.15 -11.43 8.00
N TYR A 616 28.93 -11.63 7.47
CA TYR A 616 28.70 -11.91 6.06
C TYR A 616 27.35 -11.37 5.58
N THR A 617 27.38 -10.43 4.63
CA THR A 617 26.24 -9.99 3.82
C THR A 617 26.24 -10.61 2.41
N GLY A 618 25.10 -11.15 1.98
CA GLY A 618 24.88 -11.70 0.64
C GLY A 618 23.54 -11.30 0.03
N TYR A 619 23.32 -11.62 -1.25
CA TYR A 619 22.05 -11.39 -1.94
C TYR A 619 21.17 -12.65 -1.91
N ILE A 620 19.91 -12.51 -1.49
CA ILE A 620 18.86 -13.50 -1.72
C ILE A 620 18.39 -13.39 -3.18
N GLU A 621 18.21 -12.15 -3.66
CA GLU A 621 17.81 -11.84 -5.03
C GLU A 621 18.39 -10.47 -5.42
N ARG A 622 18.75 -10.28 -6.69
CA ARG A 622 19.20 -8.98 -7.22
C ARG A 622 18.69 -8.76 -8.64
N SER A 623 17.92 -7.69 -8.82
CA SER A 623 17.45 -7.21 -10.12
C SER A 623 17.82 -5.72 -10.29
N PRO A 624 17.63 -5.12 -11.48
CA PRO A 624 17.88 -3.68 -11.68
C PRO A 624 16.97 -2.73 -10.88
N ARG A 625 15.86 -3.22 -10.29
CA ARG A 625 14.84 -2.41 -9.60
C ARG A 625 14.57 -2.80 -8.15
N ALA A 626 14.94 -4.02 -7.77
CA ALA A 626 14.74 -4.58 -6.45
C ALA A 626 15.94 -5.46 -6.05
N ALA A 627 16.32 -5.42 -4.79
CA ALA A 627 17.36 -6.29 -4.22
C ALA A 627 16.90 -6.80 -2.85
N SER A 628 17.21 -8.06 -2.57
CA SER A 628 16.94 -8.71 -1.30
C SER A 628 18.25 -9.24 -0.75
N THR A 629 18.56 -8.94 0.51
CA THR A 629 19.87 -9.23 1.12
C THR A 629 19.72 -9.91 2.47
N TYR A 630 20.58 -10.87 2.75
CA TYR A 630 20.75 -11.45 4.08
C TYR A 630 22.10 -11.00 4.66
N SER A 631 22.15 -10.77 5.98
CA SER A 631 23.35 -10.41 6.72
C SER A 631 23.38 -11.22 8.01
N LEU A 632 24.42 -12.03 8.19
CA LEU A 632 24.68 -12.81 9.40
C LEU A 632 25.98 -12.31 10.05
N ASP A 633 25.90 -11.78 11.28
CA ASP A 633 27.08 -11.42 12.08
C ASP A 633 27.05 -12.06 13.47
N ILE A 634 28.17 -12.65 13.88
CA ILE A 634 28.27 -13.55 15.03
C ILE A 634 29.44 -13.16 15.93
N LEU A 635 29.11 -12.76 17.16
CA LEU A 635 30.06 -12.49 18.24
C LEU A 635 30.12 -13.69 19.20
N TYR A 636 31.29 -14.34 19.31
CA TYR A 636 31.53 -15.40 20.28
C TYR A 636 32.13 -14.88 21.60
N SER A 637 32.01 -15.69 22.65
CA SER A 637 32.78 -15.55 23.89
C SER A 637 34.19 -16.10 23.70
N GLY A 638 35.09 -15.80 24.66
CA GLY A 638 36.42 -16.44 24.68
C GLY A 638 36.40 -17.96 24.90
N SER A 639 35.26 -18.53 25.31
CA SER A 639 35.06 -19.98 25.45
C SER A 639 34.50 -20.66 24.20
N GLY A 640 34.33 -19.94 23.09
CA GLY A 640 33.73 -20.48 21.86
C GLY A 640 32.20 -20.62 21.90
N ILE A 641 31.54 -20.15 22.97
CA ILE A 641 30.08 -20.14 23.09
C ILE A 641 29.53 -18.86 22.46
N LEU A 642 28.39 -18.95 21.77
CA LEU A 642 27.72 -17.81 21.15
C LEU A 642 27.40 -16.71 22.20
N ARG A 643 27.83 -15.46 21.96
CA ARG A 643 27.48 -14.29 22.81
C ARG A 643 26.41 -13.41 22.16
N ARG A 644 26.39 -13.30 20.83
CA ARG A 644 25.33 -12.66 20.03
C ARG A 644 25.39 -13.17 18.58
N SER A 645 24.25 -13.49 18.00
CA SER A 645 24.08 -13.61 16.54
C SER A 645 23.05 -12.58 16.09
N ASN A 646 23.29 -11.92 14.96
CA ASN A 646 22.30 -11.09 14.28
C ASN A 646 22.09 -11.64 12.86
N LEU A 647 20.88 -12.12 12.58
CA LEU A 647 20.42 -12.38 11.22
C LEU A 647 19.49 -11.24 10.80
N ASN A 648 19.88 -10.47 9.78
CA ASN A 648 19.05 -9.41 9.21
C ASN A 648 18.71 -9.77 7.77
N ILE A 649 17.43 -9.72 7.41
CA ILE A 649 16.98 -9.80 6.01
C ILE A 649 16.38 -8.45 5.65
N PHE A 650 16.88 -7.85 4.57
CA PHE A 650 16.38 -6.57 4.06
C PHE A 650 15.92 -6.73 2.62
N GLN A 651 14.73 -6.18 2.35
CA GLN A 651 14.20 -6.02 1.00
C GLN A 651 14.29 -4.55 0.61
N TYR A 652 14.77 -4.28 -0.60
CA TYR A 652 14.92 -2.96 -1.18
C TYR A 652 14.19 -2.90 -2.52
N ILE A 653 13.41 -1.85 -2.74
CA ILE A 653 12.69 -1.52 -3.97
C ILE A 653 12.76 0.01 -4.12
N GLY A 654 12.62 0.51 -5.35
CA GLY A 654 12.46 1.94 -5.60
C GLY A 654 11.21 2.55 -4.95
N LYS A 655 10.99 3.85 -5.17
CA LYS A 655 9.86 4.62 -4.59
C LYS A 655 8.49 4.12 -5.09
N SER A 656 7.46 4.09 -4.21
CA SER A 656 5.98 3.90 -4.38
C SER A 656 5.38 2.88 -3.36
N ASP A 657 4.07 2.87 -2.98
CA ASP A 657 3.62 2.55 -1.57
C ASP A 657 2.29 1.67 -1.39
N LEU A 658 2.10 0.79 -0.37
CA LEU A 658 1.26 -0.50 -0.40
C LEU A 658 -0.25 -0.41 -0.05
N HIS A 659 -0.96 -1.51 -0.30
CA HIS A 659 -2.25 -1.94 0.25
C HIS A 659 -3.29 -0.87 -0.04
N GLY A 660 -3.44 -0.59 -1.33
CA GLY A 660 -4.53 0.19 -1.86
C GLY A 660 -5.85 -0.57 -1.68
N SER A 661 -6.75 -0.03 -0.89
CA SER A 661 -8.17 -0.11 -1.21
C SER A 661 -8.58 1.27 -1.71
N GLN A 662 -9.22 1.35 -2.88
CA GLN A 662 -9.61 2.62 -3.47
C GLN A 662 -10.98 2.50 -4.13
N GLU A 663 -11.96 3.22 -3.58
CA GLU A 663 -13.25 3.45 -4.21
C GLU A 663 -13.16 4.61 -5.22
N LEU A 664 -13.65 4.35 -6.44
CA LEU A 664 -13.54 5.24 -7.59
C LEU A 664 -14.93 5.56 -8.16
N GLN A 665 -15.37 6.80 -8.03
CA GLN A 665 -16.45 7.35 -8.85
C GLN A 665 -15.83 7.85 -10.16
N LEU A 666 -16.09 7.12 -11.25
CA LEU A 666 -15.63 7.46 -12.60
C LEU A 666 -16.47 8.61 -13.19
N GLN A 667 -15.90 9.35 -14.14
CA GLN A 667 -16.53 10.45 -14.88
C GLN A 667 -17.77 10.00 -15.69
N SER A 668 -17.82 8.71 -16.05
CA SER A 668 -18.99 8.08 -16.67
C SER A 668 -20.19 7.88 -15.73
N GLY A 669 -20.03 8.13 -14.43
CA GLY A 669 -21.04 7.81 -13.41
C GLY A 669 -20.91 6.41 -12.81
N LEU A 670 -20.09 5.55 -13.40
CA LEU A 670 -19.86 4.18 -12.91
C LEU A 670 -19.06 4.16 -11.60
N LYS A 671 -19.40 3.23 -10.71
CA LYS A 671 -18.60 2.91 -9.53
C LYS A 671 -17.54 1.89 -9.91
N ALA A 672 -16.30 2.16 -9.58
CA ALA A 672 -15.18 1.24 -9.71
C ALA A 672 -14.49 1.05 -8.36
N ASN A 673 -13.96 -0.13 -8.11
CA ASN A 673 -13.13 -0.42 -6.94
C ASN A 673 -11.82 -1.05 -7.40
N ILE A 674 -10.71 -0.62 -6.81
CA ILE A 674 -9.41 -1.28 -6.90
C ILE A 674 -9.05 -1.74 -5.49
N GLU A 675 -8.72 -3.01 -5.33
CA GLU A 675 -8.21 -3.55 -4.07
C GLU A 675 -6.97 -4.41 -4.33
N VAL A 676 -5.90 -4.17 -3.57
CA VAL A 676 -4.72 -5.03 -3.53
C VAL A 676 -4.38 -5.36 -2.08
N GLN A 677 -4.34 -6.65 -1.77
CA GLN A 677 -3.97 -7.16 -0.45
C GLN A 677 -2.78 -8.11 -0.53
N GLY A 678 -1.89 -8.03 0.45
CA GLY A 678 -0.90 -9.05 0.73
C GLY A 678 -1.18 -9.65 2.11
N GLY A 679 -1.33 -10.96 2.17
CA GLY A 679 -1.36 -11.74 3.41
C GLY A 679 -0.16 -12.67 3.46
N LEU A 680 0.34 -12.93 4.66
CA LEU A 680 1.26 -14.02 4.90
C LEU A 680 0.93 -14.75 6.20
N ALA A 681 1.27 -16.03 6.25
CA ALA A 681 1.35 -16.81 7.47
C ALA A 681 2.81 -17.18 7.73
N ILE A 682 3.20 -17.16 9.01
CA ILE A 682 4.55 -17.49 9.48
C ILE A 682 4.42 -18.65 10.46
N ASP A 683 5.14 -19.73 10.20
CA ASP A 683 5.29 -20.89 11.08
C ASP A 683 6.80 -21.09 11.33
N ILE A 684 7.25 -20.72 12.54
CA ILE A 684 8.64 -20.86 12.98
C ILE A 684 8.71 -21.96 14.03
N SER A 685 9.49 -22.99 13.75
CA SER A 685 9.77 -24.11 14.66
C SER A 685 11.27 -24.27 14.87
N GLY A 686 11.64 -24.71 16.07
CA GLY A 686 13.03 -24.95 16.47
C GLY A 686 13.21 -26.36 17.03
N ALA A 687 14.29 -27.03 16.65
CA ALA A 687 14.72 -28.31 17.20
C ALA A 687 16.20 -28.25 17.55
N MET A 688 16.58 -28.89 18.66
CA MET A 688 17.96 -28.96 19.12
C MET A 688 18.30 -30.37 19.59
N GLU A 689 19.29 -30.97 18.93
CA GLU A 689 19.96 -32.20 19.34
C GLU A 689 21.25 -31.78 20.08
N PHE A 690 21.53 -32.37 21.25
CA PHE A 690 22.73 -32.08 22.04
C PHE A 690 23.20 -33.35 22.74
N SER A 691 24.46 -33.74 22.52
CA SER A 691 25.11 -34.81 23.26
C SER A 691 26.46 -34.37 23.79
N LEU A 692 26.55 -34.29 25.12
CA LEU A 692 27.81 -34.02 25.81
C LEU A 692 28.82 -35.16 25.64
N TRP A 693 28.36 -36.41 25.44
CA TRP A 693 29.21 -37.58 25.29
C TRP A 693 29.84 -37.65 23.89
N TYR A 694 29.03 -37.50 22.84
CA TYR A 694 29.54 -37.40 21.46
C TYR A 694 30.23 -36.06 21.18
N ARG A 695 30.01 -35.05 22.03
CA ARG A 695 30.53 -33.67 21.90
C ARG A 695 30.01 -32.98 20.64
N GLU A 696 28.74 -33.23 20.35
CA GLU A 696 28.04 -32.72 19.17
C GLU A 696 26.75 -32.00 19.56
N SER A 697 26.41 -30.97 18.79
CA SER A 697 25.09 -30.35 18.83
C SER A 697 24.62 -29.97 17.44
N LYS A 698 23.34 -30.15 17.18
CA LYS A 698 22.69 -29.76 15.94
C LYS A 698 21.43 -28.97 16.25
N THR A 699 21.40 -27.71 15.82
CA THR A 699 20.22 -26.85 15.93
C THR A 699 19.62 -26.66 14.54
N ARG A 700 18.31 -26.82 14.43
CA ARG A 700 17.52 -26.50 13.23
C ARG A 700 16.48 -25.45 13.60
N VAL A 701 16.42 -24.36 12.86
CA VAL A 701 15.35 -23.36 12.93
C VAL A 701 14.69 -23.30 11.57
N LYS A 702 13.44 -23.76 11.48
CA LYS A 702 12.67 -23.83 10.23
C LYS A 702 11.62 -22.73 10.24
N ASN A 703 11.66 -21.86 9.23
CA ASN A 703 10.68 -20.81 8.99
C ASN A 703 9.91 -21.14 7.71
N ARG A 704 8.64 -21.51 7.85
CA ARG A 704 7.69 -21.68 6.76
C ARG A 704 6.90 -20.38 6.59
N VAL A 705 6.83 -19.89 5.37
CA VAL A 705 6.11 -18.68 5.01
C VAL A 705 5.19 -18.96 3.83
N ALA A 706 3.88 -18.94 4.07
CA ALA A 706 2.90 -18.88 2.99
C ALA A 706 2.60 -17.42 2.68
N VAL A 707 2.73 -17.00 1.43
CA VAL A 707 2.41 -15.64 0.96
C VAL A 707 1.31 -15.73 -0.08
N VAL A 708 0.27 -14.90 0.07
CA VAL A 708 -0.77 -14.73 -0.94
C VAL A 708 -0.97 -13.25 -1.18
N ILE A 709 -0.95 -12.85 -2.45
CA ILE A 709 -1.25 -11.49 -2.87
C ILE A 709 -2.46 -11.56 -3.81
N THR A 710 -3.51 -10.81 -3.50
CA THR A 710 -4.71 -10.66 -4.33
C THR A 710 -4.79 -9.22 -4.86
N GLY A 711 -5.21 -9.09 -6.11
CA GLY A 711 -5.59 -7.81 -6.71
C GLY A 711 -6.93 -7.94 -7.40
N ASP A 712 -7.98 -7.29 -6.89
CA ASP A 712 -9.31 -7.24 -7.49
C ASP A 712 -9.57 -5.85 -8.10
N ILE A 713 -10.24 -5.86 -9.25
CA ILE A 713 -10.70 -4.67 -9.96
C ILE A 713 -12.14 -4.93 -10.33
N THR A 714 -13.05 -4.05 -9.94
CA THR A 714 -14.45 -4.17 -10.37
C THR A 714 -15.01 -2.85 -10.85
N VAL A 715 -15.96 -2.90 -11.79
CA VAL A 715 -16.77 -1.76 -12.20
C VAL A 715 -18.23 -2.18 -12.23
N ASP A 716 -19.06 -1.49 -11.44
CA ASP A 716 -20.44 -1.84 -11.12
C ASP A 716 -21.39 -0.69 -11.53
N SER A 717 -22.46 -1.02 -12.25
CA SER A 717 -23.55 -0.11 -12.63
C SER A 717 -24.86 -0.43 -11.88
N SER A 718 -24.82 -1.30 -10.87
CA SER A 718 -25.92 -2.00 -10.18
C SER A 718 -26.67 -3.06 -11.01
N PHE A 719 -26.72 -2.94 -12.34
CA PHE A 719 -27.34 -3.93 -13.23
C PHE A 719 -26.34 -4.80 -14.01
N VAL A 720 -25.14 -4.29 -14.30
CA VAL A 720 -24.00 -5.06 -14.83
C VAL A 720 -22.73 -4.77 -14.03
N LYS A 721 -21.96 -5.82 -13.75
CA LYS A 721 -20.66 -5.75 -13.08
C LYS A 721 -19.60 -6.48 -13.90
N ALA A 722 -18.50 -5.81 -14.21
CA ALA A 722 -17.30 -6.42 -14.77
C ALA A 722 -16.24 -6.53 -13.65
N GLY A 723 -15.41 -7.56 -13.70
CA GLY A 723 -14.32 -7.73 -12.73
C GLY A 723 -13.12 -8.50 -13.26
N LEU A 724 -11.95 -8.16 -12.73
CA LEU A 724 -10.65 -8.77 -12.98
C LEU A 724 -9.98 -9.03 -11.63
N GLU A 725 -9.99 -10.29 -11.22
CA GLU A 725 -9.29 -10.79 -10.04
C GLU A 725 -7.95 -11.40 -10.49
N THR A 726 -6.86 -11.00 -9.84
CA THR A 726 -5.53 -11.57 -9.97
C THR A 726 -5.06 -12.10 -8.63
N ARG A 727 -4.34 -13.22 -8.63
CA ARG A 727 -3.75 -13.80 -7.42
C ARG A 727 -2.38 -14.38 -7.70
N ALA A 728 -1.42 -14.13 -6.83
CA ALA A 728 -0.18 -14.89 -6.75
C ALA A 728 -0.09 -15.53 -5.36
N GLU A 729 0.36 -16.78 -5.29
CA GLU A 729 0.56 -17.51 -4.05
C GLU A 729 1.85 -18.32 -4.09
N SER A 730 2.54 -18.39 -2.95
CA SER A 730 3.76 -19.20 -2.79
C SER A 730 3.90 -19.72 -1.36
N GLU A 731 4.44 -20.93 -1.24
CA GLU A 731 4.65 -21.66 0.00
C GLU A 731 6.16 -21.88 0.15
N ALA A 732 6.85 -20.97 0.83
CA ALA A 732 8.31 -20.95 0.94
C ALA A 732 8.79 -21.53 2.27
N GLY A 733 9.92 -22.22 2.25
CA GLY A 733 10.62 -22.68 3.46
C GLY A 733 12.06 -22.17 3.48
N LEU A 734 12.47 -21.59 4.61
CA LEU A 734 13.87 -21.26 4.91
C LEU A 734 14.28 -22.01 6.17
N GLU A 735 15.34 -22.81 6.10
CA GLU A 735 15.89 -23.54 7.25
C GLU A 735 17.30 -23.07 7.55
N PHE A 736 17.54 -22.69 8.81
CA PHE A 736 18.87 -22.40 9.32
C PHE A 736 19.34 -23.58 10.17
N ILE A 737 20.43 -24.22 9.76
CA ILE A 737 21.01 -25.39 10.42
C ILE A 737 22.37 -24.99 10.97
N SER A 738 22.64 -25.31 12.23
CA SER A 738 23.93 -25.13 12.87
C SER A 738 24.40 -26.47 13.45
N THR A 739 25.43 -27.06 12.86
CA THR A 739 26.08 -28.28 13.33
C THR A 739 27.40 -27.90 14.02
N VAL A 740 27.57 -28.31 15.27
CA VAL A 740 28.73 -27.98 16.12
C VAL A 740 29.37 -29.24 16.65
N GLN A 741 30.66 -29.45 16.36
CA GLN A 741 31.49 -30.45 17.01
C GLN A 741 32.46 -29.73 17.96
N PHE A 742 32.27 -29.93 19.26
CA PHE A 742 32.95 -29.19 20.34
C PHE A 742 33.98 -30.05 21.10
N SER A 743 34.55 -31.06 20.44
CA SER A 743 35.53 -31.99 21.03
C SER A 743 36.91 -31.37 21.26
N GLN A 744 37.30 -30.38 20.47
CA GLN A 744 38.53 -29.59 20.60
C GLN A 744 38.23 -28.12 20.31
N TYR A 745 38.97 -27.19 20.93
CA TYR A 745 38.81 -25.74 20.69
C TYR A 745 39.91 -25.22 19.74
N PRO A 746 39.58 -24.40 18.72
CA PRO A 746 38.26 -23.87 18.36
C PRO A 746 37.30 -24.96 17.85
N PHE A 747 36.04 -24.86 18.25
CA PHE A 747 35.01 -25.82 17.84
C PHE A 747 34.78 -25.75 16.32
N LEU A 748 34.52 -26.89 15.68
CA LEU A 748 34.05 -26.93 14.30
C LEU A 748 32.58 -26.51 14.28
N VAL A 749 32.26 -25.46 13.55
CA VAL A 749 30.91 -24.92 13.40
C VAL A 749 30.59 -24.83 11.92
N CYS A 750 29.68 -25.68 11.45
CA CYS A 750 29.10 -25.59 10.12
C CYS A 750 27.69 -25.03 10.21
N MET A 751 27.45 -23.89 9.56
CA MET A 751 26.13 -23.28 9.41
C MET A 751 25.68 -23.38 7.95
N GLN A 752 24.42 -23.75 7.76
CA GLN A 752 23.74 -23.79 6.46
C GLN A 752 22.49 -22.90 6.53
N MET A 753 22.22 -22.18 5.45
CA MET A 753 20.97 -21.43 5.28
C MET A 753 20.33 -21.88 3.98
N ASP A 754 19.42 -22.84 4.08
CA ASP A 754 18.82 -23.54 2.95
C ASP A 754 17.42 -22.99 2.66
N ARG A 755 17.13 -22.72 1.39
CA ARG A 755 15.78 -22.40 0.90
C ARG A 755 15.24 -23.60 0.14
N ALA A 756 14.18 -24.20 0.69
CA ALA A 756 13.46 -25.27 0.04
C ALA A 756 12.85 -24.83 -1.30
N GLU A 757 12.58 -25.80 -2.18
CA GLU A 757 11.75 -25.58 -3.37
C GLU A 757 10.37 -25.06 -2.97
N ALA A 758 9.90 -24.03 -3.67
CA ALA A 758 8.65 -23.36 -3.34
C ALA A 758 7.72 -23.31 -4.57
N PRO A 759 6.47 -23.81 -4.50
CA PRO A 759 5.52 -23.62 -5.58
C PRO A 759 5.20 -22.13 -5.72
N PHE A 760 5.08 -21.65 -6.95
CA PHE A 760 4.61 -20.31 -7.28
C PHE A 760 3.46 -20.43 -8.28
N ARG A 761 2.25 -20.10 -7.82
CA ARG A 761 1.00 -20.25 -8.58
C ARG A 761 0.40 -18.87 -8.83
N GLN A 762 -0.01 -18.62 -10.07
CA GLN A 762 -0.66 -17.37 -10.49
C GLN A 762 -2.02 -17.68 -11.10
N TYR A 763 -3.04 -16.91 -10.71
CA TYR A 763 -4.40 -17.04 -11.19
C TYR A 763 -4.92 -15.70 -11.71
N GLU A 764 -5.64 -15.74 -12.83
CA GLU A 764 -6.33 -14.60 -13.42
C GLU A 764 -7.79 -15.03 -13.65
N THR A 765 -8.74 -14.41 -12.96
CA THR A 765 -10.19 -14.62 -13.16
C THR A 765 -10.81 -13.35 -13.69
N LYS A 766 -11.40 -13.44 -14.88
CA LYS A 766 -12.09 -12.34 -15.55
C LYS A 766 -13.57 -12.66 -15.64
N TYR A 767 -14.45 -11.73 -15.27
CA TYR A 767 -15.89 -11.99 -15.31
C TYR A 767 -16.72 -10.78 -15.74
N GLU A 768 -17.88 -11.09 -16.30
CA GLU A 768 -18.96 -10.13 -16.60
C GLU A 768 -20.24 -10.76 -16.05
N ARG A 769 -20.96 -10.05 -15.17
CA ARG A 769 -22.17 -10.54 -14.50
C ARG A 769 -23.29 -9.51 -14.61
N LEU A 770 -24.50 -10.00 -14.77
CA LEU A 770 -25.71 -9.20 -14.55
C LEU A 770 -26.20 -9.39 -13.12
N SER A 771 -27.10 -8.53 -12.67
CA SER A 771 -27.80 -8.66 -11.39
C SER A 771 -28.50 -10.02 -11.19
N THR A 772 -28.85 -10.73 -12.29
CA THR A 772 -29.42 -12.08 -12.27
C THR A 772 -28.89 -12.98 -13.39
N GLY A 773 -28.80 -14.28 -13.10
CA GLY A 773 -28.39 -15.33 -14.06
C GLY A 773 -26.90 -15.66 -14.04
N ARG A 774 -26.50 -16.62 -14.89
CA ARG A 774 -25.10 -17.06 -15.01
C ARG A 774 -24.31 -16.03 -15.83
N GLY A 775 -23.24 -15.49 -15.26
CA GLY A 775 -22.34 -14.56 -15.94
C GLY A 775 -21.29 -15.25 -16.82
N TYR A 776 -20.57 -14.46 -17.60
CA TYR A 776 -19.32 -14.87 -18.24
C TYR A 776 -18.21 -14.96 -17.19
N VAL A 777 -17.42 -16.04 -17.25
CA VAL A 777 -16.21 -16.21 -16.44
C VAL A 777 -15.13 -16.86 -17.31
N SER A 778 -13.94 -16.27 -17.30
CA SER A 778 -12.70 -16.82 -17.86
C SER A 778 -11.70 -16.98 -16.73
N ARG A 779 -10.95 -18.08 -16.72
CA ARG A 779 -9.94 -18.39 -15.70
C ARG A 779 -8.67 -18.86 -16.38
N LYS A 780 -7.52 -18.34 -15.92
CA LYS A 780 -6.20 -18.84 -16.28
C LYS A 780 -5.43 -19.18 -15.01
N ARG A 781 -4.65 -20.24 -15.08
CA ARG A 781 -3.68 -20.65 -14.06
C ARG A 781 -2.33 -20.74 -14.75
N LYS A 782 -1.29 -20.20 -14.11
CA LYS A 782 0.10 -20.50 -14.40
C LYS A 782 0.71 -21.05 -13.12
N GLU A 783 1.52 -22.09 -13.24
CA GLU A 783 2.20 -22.71 -12.12
C GLU A 783 3.65 -22.96 -12.51
N SER A 784 4.53 -22.77 -11.55
CA SER A 784 5.98 -22.89 -11.70
C SER A 784 6.57 -23.24 -10.35
N LEU A 785 7.71 -23.92 -10.34
CA LEU A 785 8.45 -24.24 -9.14
C LEU A 785 9.66 -23.28 -9.04
N LEU A 786 9.83 -22.63 -7.90
CA LEU A 786 11.02 -21.87 -7.58
C LEU A 786 12.05 -22.86 -7.03
N ALA A 787 13.18 -23.00 -7.71
CA ALA A 787 14.24 -23.95 -7.33
C ALA A 787 14.80 -23.65 -5.92
N GLY A 788 15.08 -24.72 -5.18
CA GLY A 788 15.75 -24.64 -3.89
C GLY A 788 17.22 -24.22 -4.04
N CYS A 789 17.81 -23.67 -2.98
CA CYS A 789 19.21 -23.29 -2.97
C CYS A 789 19.73 -23.06 -1.54
N GLU A 790 20.96 -23.50 -1.27
CA GLU A 790 21.72 -23.01 -0.13
C GLU A 790 22.31 -21.62 -0.41
N PHE A 791 22.24 -20.74 0.57
CA PHE A 791 22.87 -19.43 0.53
C PHE A 791 24.28 -19.48 1.17
N PRO A 792 25.35 -19.08 0.46
CA PRO A 792 26.70 -19.14 1.00
C PRO A 792 26.88 -18.16 2.17
N LEU A 793 27.68 -18.58 3.15
CA LEU A 793 28.13 -17.72 4.25
C LEU A 793 29.59 -17.30 4.01
N HIS A 794 30.31 -16.88 5.05
CA HIS A 794 31.74 -16.55 4.94
C HIS A 794 32.58 -17.81 4.64
N GLN A 795 33.69 -17.66 3.92
CA GLN A 795 34.49 -18.78 3.42
C GLN A 795 34.92 -19.78 4.51
N GLU A 796 35.29 -19.29 5.70
CA GLU A 796 35.74 -20.15 6.80
C GLU A 796 34.63 -21.11 7.28
N ASN A 797 33.36 -20.71 7.20
CA ASN A 797 32.22 -21.62 7.42
C ASN A 797 32.15 -22.71 6.36
N SER A 798 32.37 -22.37 5.08
CA SER A 798 32.40 -23.38 4.01
C SER A 798 33.55 -24.37 4.20
N GLU A 799 34.72 -23.93 4.68
CA GLU A 799 35.82 -24.85 5.02
C GLU A 799 35.49 -25.73 6.24
N MET A 800 34.86 -25.17 7.29
CA MET A 800 34.37 -25.98 8.43
C MET A 800 33.30 -26.99 8.00
N CYS A 801 32.39 -26.62 7.10
CA CYS A 801 31.39 -27.53 6.56
C CYS A 801 31.99 -28.69 5.76
N LYS A 802 33.09 -28.50 5.02
CA LYS A 802 33.83 -29.61 4.38
C LYS A 802 34.48 -30.56 5.38
N MET A 803 34.84 -30.07 6.58
CA MET A 803 35.39 -30.92 7.65
C MET A 803 34.30 -31.70 8.40
N VAL A 804 33.12 -31.08 8.60
CA VAL A 804 31.94 -31.73 9.20
C VAL A 804 31.29 -32.74 8.25
N PHE A 805 31.31 -32.45 6.94
CA PHE A 805 30.81 -33.32 5.88
C PHE A 805 31.95 -33.67 4.90
N PRO A 806 32.93 -34.50 5.32
CA PRO A 806 34.00 -34.94 4.43
C PRO A 806 33.40 -35.80 3.30
N PRO A 807 33.95 -35.76 2.09
CA PRO A 807 33.56 -36.69 1.03
C PRO A 807 33.83 -38.12 1.52
N GLN A 808 32.87 -39.02 1.33
CA GLN A 808 33.12 -40.45 1.52
C GLN A 808 34.27 -40.87 0.58
N PRO A 809 35.20 -41.74 1.02
CA PRO A 809 36.13 -42.37 0.09
C PRO A 809 35.31 -43.10 -0.98
N GLU A 810 35.63 -42.89 -2.25
CA GLU A 810 35.15 -43.81 -3.29
C GLU A 810 35.59 -45.23 -2.89
N GLU A 811 34.66 -46.18 -2.87
CA GLU A 811 34.98 -47.58 -2.59
C GLU A 811 35.94 -48.10 -3.65
N SER A 812 37.24 -48.03 -3.38
CA SER A 812 38.26 -48.65 -4.20
C SER A 812 38.00 -50.15 -4.19
N SER A 813 37.65 -50.68 -5.35
CA SER A 813 37.44 -52.11 -5.61
C SER A 813 38.75 -52.89 -5.46
N SER A 814 39.12 -53.19 -4.22
CA SER A 814 40.20 -54.12 -3.87
C SER A 814 39.63 -55.25 -3.03
N GLY A 815 39.28 -56.37 -3.69
CA GLY A 815 39.07 -57.62 -2.97
C GLY A 815 40.39 -58.12 -2.38
N GLY A 816 40.34 -58.69 -1.18
CA GLY A 816 41.51 -59.27 -0.51
C GLY A 816 41.22 -59.56 0.95
N TRP A 817 41.27 -60.84 1.33
CA TRP A 817 41.17 -61.26 2.73
C TRP A 817 42.34 -60.71 3.55
N PHE A 818 42.10 -60.21 4.76
CA PHE A 818 42.24 -60.99 6.00
C PHE A 818 41.56 -60.29 7.18
#